data_AF-A0A086ZEM7-F1
#
_entry.id   AF-A0A086ZEM7-F1
#
_cell.length_a   1.000
_cell.length_b   1.000
_cell.length_c   1.000
_cell.angle_alpha   90.00
_cell.angle_beta   90.00
_cell.angle_gamma   90.00
#
_symmetry.space_group_name_H-M   'P 1'
#
loop_
_entity.id
_entity.type
_entity.pdbx_description
1 polymer ?
#
loop_
_entity_poly.entity_id
_entity_poly.type
_entity_poly.pdbx_seq_one_letter_code
_entity_poly.pdbx_strand_id
1 'polypeptide(L)'
;MSLQRQEDGGIAAVQSIGGLATAIGPYFKSHRDCFWVGWSGVDPAKYEQRDIDRMTEEYRSRRCEPVYLTEDEINGYYAGYSNDTIWPLFHDFAHEAKFEPATWKVYQAVNERFAEAVSTLVHPGDTVWVQDYHLMLLPALLRSRFPDLRIGWFLHIPFPSPEIFRQLPNGADLLRGLLGADLVGFHTIDFCINFMSVVRLLLDLDIKPDGRIALTDEPSDPATGSDRPSSRHKRYVTVEAFPIGIDYNLYRRTARSSLAQAMQHGIEAASGKRTRRIKTSLTAESQAATEAQVADSNWWSHHAHQELPELALARNLGPDADKVPRKVVVSVDRLDYTKGLPERLRAFELMLERYPKWVGHVTYYLLATPTRENVETYRNLKQTVDRLVGKVNGKYSLLSWTPIHYITRSLPIKPVCGIYAAGDVALVTPLRDGMNLVAKEYLACHDDRDGALVLSDMCGAARELTDSFVVNPYDIDAVCEALNKALEISPDEARRRNRTMQTRLKYRTADLWCVEFLSTLRQVSDPGTADRRLESLQRDVLVNRWGKARRRLVLCDYDGTLTPLVRTPDRAKPKRPLLDLLRRIGSTANTDFYVVSGRDRATMEEWFGLLPVGLIAEHGVWRSDPPQHGDDAGDEADAAVSGTIVDPSGRVWRRAANLPDPKVWRPIIEELMDQAVERVPKSFVEHKSSTLAWHYRLCDQRLANKEREELLHRLHEVCGKYGLMTMENSKVVEVCHVSISKGLAVVPLAQGGSYDFILAAGDDTTDETMFSAIPPSSFDLDGLGTQASKRHRSGDVSSRAAEMSEARDVEDQSDEGAVSTWTLKIGQGATKARSRLADSAEMIRLLGYLDSESQAVAIHDSDEH
;
A
#
# COMPACT_ATOMS: atom_id res chain seq x y z
N MET A 1 4.64 8.64 -22.11
CA MET A 1 5.73 8.26 -23.03
C MET A 1 6.22 9.53 -23.71
N SER A 2 7.52 9.65 -23.98
CA SER A 2 8.13 10.78 -24.69
C SER A 2 8.59 10.35 -26.08
N LEU A 3 8.47 11.21 -27.09
CA LEU A 3 8.99 10.91 -28.42
C LEU A 3 10.50 11.18 -28.49
N GLN A 4 11.22 10.28 -29.14
CA GLN A 4 12.61 10.48 -29.56
C GLN A 4 12.70 10.38 -31.08
N ARG A 5 13.45 11.29 -31.70
CA ARG A 5 13.87 11.14 -33.11
C ARG A 5 14.99 10.12 -33.17
N GLN A 6 14.82 9.13 -34.03
CA GLN A 6 15.85 8.15 -34.37
C GLN A 6 16.80 8.73 -35.42
N GLU A 7 17.98 8.12 -35.55
CA GLU A 7 19.03 8.55 -36.50
C GLU A 7 18.57 8.47 -37.97
N ASP A 8 17.60 7.61 -38.28
CA ASP A 8 16.99 7.46 -39.60
C ASP A 8 15.89 8.50 -39.91
N GLY A 9 15.64 9.44 -38.99
CA GLY A 9 14.55 10.42 -39.08
C GLY A 9 13.19 9.88 -38.65
N GLY A 10 13.11 8.61 -38.22
CA GLY A 10 11.93 8.01 -37.59
C GLY A 10 11.61 8.63 -36.23
N ILE A 11 10.35 8.55 -35.82
CA ILE A 11 9.91 9.00 -34.49
C ILE A 11 9.48 7.76 -33.71
N ALA A 12 10.02 7.57 -32.51
CA ALA A 12 9.63 6.47 -31.65
C ALA A 12 9.25 6.95 -30.25
N ALA A 13 8.16 6.41 -29.72
CA ALA A 13 7.76 6.65 -28.34
C ALA A 13 8.61 5.80 -27.37
N VAL A 14 9.22 6.47 -26.40
CA VAL A 14 10.01 5.86 -25.32
C VAL A 14 9.27 6.05 -23.99
N GLN A 15 9.36 5.05 -23.11
CA GLN A 15 8.76 5.16 -21.78
C GLN A 15 9.47 6.27 -20.99
N SER A 16 8.68 7.21 -20.47
CA SER A 16 9.19 8.27 -19.61
C SER A 16 9.62 7.69 -18.26
N ILE A 17 10.74 8.18 -17.72
CA ILE A 17 11.27 7.76 -16.42
C ILE A 17 10.67 8.71 -15.36
N GLY A 18 9.83 8.20 -14.47
CA GLY A 18 9.20 8.98 -13.39
C GLY A 18 8.38 8.10 -12.45
N GLY A 19 8.19 8.52 -11.19
CA GLY A 19 7.57 7.70 -10.14
C GLY A 19 6.21 7.11 -10.53
N LEU A 20 5.32 7.93 -11.10
CA LEU A 20 3.98 7.50 -11.55
C LEU A 20 4.05 6.49 -12.71
N ALA A 21 4.87 6.77 -13.72
CA ALA A 21 5.01 5.91 -14.90
C ALA A 21 5.65 4.56 -14.55
N THR A 22 6.54 4.53 -13.56
CA THR A 22 7.12 3.29 -13.01
C THR A 22 6.09 2.53 -12.19
N ALA A 23 5.23 3.22 -11.42
CA ALA A 23 4.24 2.58 -10.56
C ALA A 23 3.08 1.94 -11.34
N ILE A 24 2.49 2.65 -12.31
CA ILE A 24 1.37 2.14 -13.14
C ILE A 24 1.87 1.24 -14.28
N GLY A 25 3.14 1.35 -14.67
CA GLY A 25 3.73 0.63 -15.80
C GLY A 25 3.49 -0.89 -15.81
N PRO A 26 3.68 -1.62 -14.69
CA PRO A 26 3.36 -3.04 -14.60
C PRO A 26 1.88 -3.34 -14.87
N TYR A 27 0.96 -2.60 -14.26
CA TYR A 27 -0.47 -2.74 -14.45
C TYR A 27 -0.88 -2.51 -15.92
N PHE A 28 -0.38 -1.43 -16.54
CA PHE A 28 -0.63 -1.12 -17.95
C PHE A 28 -0.10 -2.20 -18.91
N LYS A 29 0.99 -2.89 -18.55
CA LYS A 29 1.56 -3.98 -19.35
C LYS A 29 0.73 -5.27 -19.24
N SER A 30 0.19 -5.57 -18.05
CA SER A 30 -0.60 -6.78 -17.80
C SER A 30 -2.06 -6.67 -18.30
N HIS A 31 -2.62 -5.46 -18.33
CA HIS A 31 -4.01 -5.21 -18.75
C HIS A 31 -4.06 -4.61 -20.16
N ARG A 32 -4.39 -5.44 -21.16
CA ARG A 32 -4.37 -5.07 -22.59
C ARG A 32 -5.51 -4.15 -23.02
N ASP A 33 -6.58 -4.17 -22.25
CA ASP A 33 -7.77 -3.32 -22.32
C ASP A 33 -7.56 -1.91 -21.72
N CYS A 34 -6.42 -1.65 -21.09
CA CYS A 34 -6.09 -0.33 -20.54
C CYS A 34 -5.52 0.61 -21.62
N PHE A 35 -6.01 1.85 -21.65
CA PHE A 35 -5.51 2.96 -22.45
C PHE A 35 -4.92 4.06 -21.57
N TRP A 36 -3.88 4.74 -22.05
CA TRP A 36 -3.24 5.86 -21.34
C TRP A 36 -3.46 7.16 -22.09
N VAL A 37 -4.21 8.10 -21.49
CA VAL A 37 -4.38 9.46 -22.03
C VAL A 37 -3.37 10.39 -21.34
N GLY A 38 -2.61 11.17 -22.10
CA GLY A 38 -1.61 12.05 -21.50
C GLY A 38 -1.03 13.07 -22.47
N TRP A 39 -0.41 14.12 -21.92
CA TRP A 39 0.30 15.11 -22.74
C TRP A 39 1.44 14.45 -23.52
N SER A 40 1.51 14.76 -24.82
CA SER A 40 2.50 14.19 -25.75
C SER A 40 3.93 14.72 -25.54
N GLY A 41 4.09 15.86 -24.87
CA GLY A 41 5.37 16.58 -24.87
C GLY A 41 5.60 17.42 -26.13
N VAL A 42 4.64 17.44 -27.05
CA VAL A 42 4.75 18.08 -28.37
C VAL A 42 3.85 19.31 -28.42
N ASP A 43 4.44 20.43 -28.84
CA ASP A 43 3.70 21.62 -29.25
C ASP A 43 3.25 21.47 -30.71
N PRO A 44 1.94 21.34 -30.97
CA PRO A 44 1.44 21.13 -32.33
C PRO A 44 1.75 22.32 -33.26
N ALA A 45 1.97 23.52 -32.75
CA ALA A 45 2.31 24.69 -33.58
C ALA A 45 3.71 24.59 -34.24
N LYS A 46 4.56 23.68 -33.76
CA LYS A 46 5.93 23.48 -34.26
C LYS A 46 6.05 22.41 -35.34
N TYR A 47 4.95 21.75 -35.71
CA TYR A 47 4.96 20.61 -36.63
C TYR A 47 3.85 20.74 -37.68
N GLU A 48 4.07 20.15 -38.85
CA GLU A 48 3.03 20.03 -39.87
C GLU A 48 1.98 18.98 -39.45
N GLN A 49 0.73 19.13 -39.90
CA GLN A 49 -0.35 18.21 -39.56
C GLN A 49 0.00 16.74 -39.87
N ARG A 50 0.69 16.49 -40.98
CA ARG A 50 1.13 15.15 -41.37
C ARG A 50 2.05 14.50 -40.33
N ASP A 51 2.93 15.27 -39.70
CA ASP A 51 3.81 14.76 -38.65
C ASP A 51 3.04 14.49 -37.35
N ILE A 52 2.09 15.37 -37.01
CA ILE A 52 1.19 15.18 -35.87
C ILE A 52 0.38 13.90 -36.04
N ASP A 53 -0.15 13.63 -37.23
CA ASP A 53 -0.92 12.42 -37.52
C ASP A 53 -0.04 11.16 -37.37
N ARG A 54 1.21 11.19 -37.87
CA ARG A 54 2.17 10.08 -37.70
C ARG A 54 2.52 9.85 -36.23
N MET A 55 2.73 10.92 -35.45
CA MET A 55 2.98 10.82 -34.02
C MET A 55 1.78 10.25 -33.27
N THR A 56 0.57 10.68 -33.65
CA THR A 56 -0.68 10.19 -33.06
C THR A 56 -0.85 8.69 -33.27
N GLU A 57 -0.60 8.21 -34.49
CA GLU A 57 -0.64 6.78 -34.81
C GLU A 57 0.39 5.97 -34.01
N GLU A 58 1.62 6.49 -33.88
CA GLU A 58 2.66 5.84 -33.06
C GLU A 58 2.24 5.72 -31.58
N TYR A 59 1.62 6.76 -31.01
CA TYR A 59 1.07 6.68 -29.65
C TYR A 59 -0.09 5.67 -29.55
N ARG A 60 -1.04 5.71 -30.48
CA ARG A 60 -2.23 4.85 -30.48
C ARG A 60 -1.88 3.38 -30.66
N SER A 61 -0.88 3.06 -31.49
CA SER A 61 -0.34 1.70 -31.65
C SER A 61 0.15 1.09 -30.33
N ARG A 62 0.47 1.94 -29.34
CA ARG A 62 0.93 1.56 -28.00
C ARG A 62 -0.16 1.71 -26.93
N ARG A 63 -1.41 1.95 -27.33
CA ARG A 63 -2.58 2.24 -26.47
C ARG A 63 -2.42 3.52 -25.66
N CYS A 64 -1.75 4.51 -26.23
CA CYS A 64 -1.67 5.84 -25.66
C CYS A 64 -2.46 6.83 -26.54
N GLU A 65 -3.30 7.65 -25.93
CA GLU A 65 -3.99 8.75 -26.61
C GLU A 65 -3.30 10.07 -26.26
N PRO A 66 -2.64 10.74 -27.23
CA PRO A 66 -1.89 11.95 -26.97
C PRO A 66 -2.80 13.18 -26.87
N VAL A 67 -2.56 14.00 -25.85
CA VAL A 67 -3.09 15.36 -25.77
C VAL A 67 -1.99 16.34 -26.18
N TYR A 68 -2.26 17.15 -27.19
CA TYR A 68 -1.33 18.17 -27.70
C TYR A 68 -1.62 19.52 -27.03
N LEU A 69 -0.56 20.18 -26.57
CA LEU A 69 -0.63 21.46 -25.87
C LEU A 69 0.35 22.44 -26.52
N THR A 70 -0.12 23.64 -26.80
CA THR A 70 0.72 24.75 -27.31
C THR A 70 1.69 25.26 -26.25
N GLU A 71 2.74 25.99 -26.64
CA GLU A 71 3.68 26.59 -25.68
C GLU A 71 2.98 27.53 -24.67
N ASP A 72 1.98 28.31 -25.11
CA ASP A 72 1.18 29.18 -24.24
C ASP A 72 0.38 28.36 -23.22
N GLU A 73 -0.18 27.22 -23.62
CA GLU A 73 -0.89 26.32 -22.72
C GLU A 73 0.06 25.63 -21.75
N ILE A 74 1.23 25.17 -22.21
CA ILE A 74 2.26 24.60 -21.34
C ILE A 74 2.68 25.63 -20.27
N ASN A 75 2.87 26.88 -20.66
CA ASN A 75 3.22 27.97 -19.76
C ASN A 75 2.07 28.32 -18.80
N GLY A 76 0.81 28.41 -19.27
CA GLY A 76 -0.33 28.80 -18.43
C GLY A 76 -0.87 27.68 -17.54
N TYR A 77 -0.89 26.43 -18.02
CA TYR A 77 -1.42 25.27 -17.29
C TYR A 77 -0.34 24.55 -16.47
N TYR A 78 0.73 24.10 -17.12
CA TYR A 78 1.74 23.26 -16.46
C TYR A 78 2.69 24.12 -15.63
N ALA A 79 3.38 25.09 -16.23
CA ALA A 79 4.28 25.98 -15.49
C ALA A 79 3.51 26.94 -14.58
N GLY A 80 2.39 27.48 -15.06
CA GLY A 80 1.51 28.41 -14.36
C GLY A 80 0.65 27.72 -13.30
N TYR A 81 -0.65 27.56 -13.54
CA TYR A 81 -1.59 27.19 -12.47
C TYR A 81 -1.20 25.91 -11.69
N SER A 82 -0.74 24.87 -12.39
CA SER A 82 -0.34 23.62 -11.72
C SER A 82 0.89 23.82 -10.82
N ASN A 83 1.97 24.42 -11.33
CA ASN A 83 3.27 24.42 -10.64
C ASN A 83 3.63 25.73 -9.92
N ASP A 84 3.04 26.86 -10.30
CA ASP A 84 3.17 28.14 -9.61
C ASP A 84 2.03 28.38 -8.61
N THR A 85 0.87 27.71 -8.73
CA THR A 85 -0.26 27.89 -7.78
C THR A 85 -0.49 26.65 -6.91
N ILE A 86 -0.87 25.51 -7.50
CA ILE A 86 -1.27 24.33 -6.73
C ILE A 86 -0.08 23.68 -6.03
N TRP A 87 1.01 23.42 -6.77
CA TRP A 87 2.20 22.74 -6.23
C TRP A 87 2.78 23.40 -4.96
N PRO A 88 3.14 24.70 -4.93
CA PRO A 88 3.63 25.35 -3.72
C PRO A 88 2.63 25.27 -2.58
N LEU A 89 1.35 25.56 -2.85
CA LEU A 89 0.33 25.60 -1.81
C LEU A 89 0.09 24.24 -1.17
N PHE A 90 0.01 23.18 -1.97
CA PHE A 90 -0.23 21.81 -1.49
C PHE A 90 0.98 21.24 -0.72
N HIS A 91 2.17 21.81 -0.90
CA HIS A 91 3.37 21.46 -0.14
C HIS A 91 3.63 22.41 1.04
N ASP A 92 2.64 23.22 1.44
CA ASP A 92 2.72 24.18 2.54
C ASP A 92 3.65 25.39 2.30
N PHE A 93 4.06 25.64 1.05
CA PHE A 93 4.84 26.81 0.63
C PHE A 93 3.93 27.92 0.08
N ALA A 94 2.93 28.34 0.86
CA ALA A 94 1.94 29.35 0.42
C ALA A 94 2.57 30.68 -0.03
N HIS A 95 3.75 31.03 0.47
CA HIS A 95 4.51 32.22 0.08
C HIS A 95 5.09 32.16 -1.34
N GLU A 96 5.28 30.95 -1.90
CA GLU A 96 5.72 30.76 -3.29
C GLU A 96 4.53 30.69 -4.26
N ALA A 97 3.29 30.58 -3.76
CA ALA A 97 2.11 30.44 -4.59
C ALA A 97 1.74 31.75 -5.29
N LYS A 98 1.59 31.69 -6.61
CA LYS A 98 1.18 32.82 -7.46
C LYS A 98 -0.25 32.61 -7.93
N PHE A 99 -1.09 33.64 -7.77
CA PHE A 99 -2.50 33.60 -8.16
C PHE A 99 -2.73 34.52 -9.36
N GLU A 100 -2.67 33.95 -10.57
CA GLU A 100 -2.89 34.69 -11.81
C GLU A 100 -4.22 34.27 -12.46
N PRO A 101 -5.24 35.15 -12.55
CA PRO A 101 -6.52 34.81 -13.16
C PRO A 101 -6.42 34.27 -14.59
N ALA A 102 -5.42 34.69 -15.37
CA ALA A 102 -5.21 34.18 -16.73
C ALA A 102 -4.83 32.69 -16.75
N THR A 103 -4.00 32.23 -15.80
CA THR A 103 -3.56 30.82 -15.75
C THR A 103 -4.69 29.88 -15.37
N TRP A 104 -5.66 30.33 -14.55
CA TRP A 104 -6.87 29.58 -14.23
C TRP A 104 -7.69 29.23 -15.48
N LYS A 105 -7.90 30.20 -16.39
CA LYS A 105 -8.64 29.96 -17.64
C LYS A 105 -7.95 28.92 -18.52
N VAL A 106 -6.62 28.97 -18.60
CA VAL A 106 -5.83 27.96 -19.33
C VAL A 106 -5.96 26.60 -18.65
N TYR A 107 -5.97 26.55 -17.31
CA TYR A 107 -6.15 25.31 -16.57
C TYR A 107 -7.50 24.64 -16.84
N GLN A 108 -8.58 25.43 -16.91
CA GLN A 108 -9.90 24.95 -17.32
C GLN A 108 -9.90 24.45 -18.77
N ALA A 109 -9.35 25.23 -19.71
CA ALA A 109 -9.30 24.87 -21.13
C ALA A 109 -8.51 23.57 -21.39
N VAL A 110 -7.39 23.37 -20.68
CA VAL A 110 -6.62 22.12 -20.80
C VAL A 110 -7.38 20.94 -20.20
N ASN A 111 -8.03 21.09 -19.04
CA ASN A 111 -8.88 20.03 -18.47
C ASN A 111 -10.03 19.65 -19.42
N GLU A 112 -10.63 20.62 -20.11
CA GLU A 112 -11.65 20.40 -21.14
C GLU A 112 -11.11 19.59 -22.32
N ARG A 113 -9.88 19.88 -22.79
CA ARG A 113 -9.23 19.12 -23.86
C ARG A 113 -8.92 17.68 -23.44
N PHE A 114 -8.52 17.46 -22.20
CA PHE A 114 -8.40 16.10 -21.66
C PHE A 114 -9.76 15.39 -21.65
N ALA A 115 -10.85 16.09 -21.28
CA ALA A 115 -12.19 15.54 -21.33
C ALA A 115 -12.60 15.16 -22.76
N GLU A 116 -12.30 16.00 -23.75
CA GLU A 116 -12.52 15.71 -25.18
C GLU A 116 -11.76 14.46 -25.64
N ALA A 117 -10.45 14.37 -25.34
CA ALA A 117 -9.65 13.20 -25.70
C ALA A 117 -10.21 11.91 -25.10
N VAL A 118 -10.56 11.92 -23.81
CA VAL A 118 -11.19 10.77 -23.13
C VAL A 118 -12.56 10.45 -23.73
N SER A 119 -13.35 11.45 -24.12
CA SER A 119 -14.71 11.27 -24.69
C SER A 119 -14.69 10.44 -25.98
N THR A 120 -13.57 10.42 -26.71
CA THR A 120 -13.44 9.62 -27.94
C THR A 120 -13.18 8.13 -27.68
N LEU A 121 -12.84 7.76 -26.44
CA LEU A 121 -12.42 6.41 -26.07
C LEU A 121 -13.45 5.66 -25.22
N VAL A 122 -14.25 6.38 -24.44
CA VAL A 122 -15.08 5.79 -23.38
C VAL A 122 -16.44 5.32 -23.87
N HIS A 123 -16.90 4.21 -23.29
CA HIS A 123 -18.24 3.66 -23.44
C HIS A 123 -18.98 3.60 -22.09
N PRO A 124 -20.33 3.51 -22.08
CA PRO A 124 -21.08 3.37 -20.83
C PRO A 124 -20.60 2.17 -20.01
N GLY A 125 -20.36 2.39 -18.72
CA GLY A 125 -19.85 1.38 -17.80
C GLY A 125 -18.33 1.19 -17.81
N ASP A 126 -17.56 1.98 -18.58
CA ASP A 126 -16.10 1.99 -18.49
C ASP A 126 -15.61 2.62 -17.19
N THR A 127 -14.36 2.31 -16.84
CA THR A 127 -13.67 2.86 -15.69
C THR A 127 -12.62 3.87 -16.14
N VAL A 128 -12.72 5.11 -15.65
CA VAL A 128 -11.73 6.17 -15.87
C VAL A 128 -11.00 6.46 -14.56
N TRP A 129 -9.68 6.37 -14.57
CA TRP A 129 -8.84 6.67 -13.42
C TRP A 129 -7.98 7.91 -13.71
N VAL A 130 -8.41 9.05 -13.18
CA VAL A 130 -7.74 10.35 -13.32
C VAL A 130 -6.61 10.47 -12.30
N GLN A 131 -5.49 11.04 -12.74
CA GLN A 131 -4.28 11.14 -11.93
C GLN A 131 -3.90 12.61 -11.68
N ASP A 132 -3.70 12.91 -10.40
CA ASP A 132 -2.96 14.04 -9.87
C ASP A 132 -3.61 15.43 -10.00
N TYR A 133 -2.95 16.41 -9.36
CA TYR A 133 -3.40 17.81 -9.22
C TYR A 133 -3.53 18.59 -10.54
N HIS A 134 -2.97 18.06 -11.62
CA HIS A 134 -3.09 18.68 -12.95
C HIS A 134 -4.52 18.55 -13.52
N LEU A 135 -5.27 17.53 -13.11
CA LEU A 135 -6.55 17.16 -13.71
C LEU A 135 -7.70 17.15 -12.68
N MET A 136 -7.76 18.15 -11.79
CA MET A 136 -8.75 18.19 -10.72
C MET A 136 -10.18 18.50 -11.20
N LEU A 137 -10.33 19.11 -12.37
CA LEU A 137 -11.66 19.43 -12.94
C LEU A 137 -12.22 18.31 -13.82
N LEU A 138 -11.34 17.47 -14.35
CA LEU A 138 -11.69 16.40 -15.29
C LEU A 138 -12.79 15.45 -14.77
N PRO A 139 -12.86 15.03 -13.49
CA PRO A 139 -13.90 14.12 -13.04
C PRO A 139 -15.32 14.68 -13.24
N ALA A 140 -15.56 15.94 -12.87
CA ALA A 140 -16.87 16.58 -13.07
C ALA A 140 -17.21 16.79 -14.55
N LEU A 141 -16.22 17.17 -15.37
CA LEU A 141 -16.39 17.32 -16.82
C LEU A 141 -16.83 15.99 -17.45
N LEU A 142 -16.18 14.88 -17.10
CA LEU A 142 -16.55 13.56 -17.58
C LEU A 142 -17.92 13.11 -17.07
N ARG A 143 -18.21 13.30 -15.78
CA ARG A 143 -19.50 12.93 -15.17
C ARG A 143 -20.67 13.65 -15.85
N SER A 144 -20.49 14.91 -16.22
CA SER A 144 -21.53 15.71 -16.90
C SER A 144 -21.86 15.17 -18.29
N ARG A 145 -20.87 14.61 -18.99
CA ARG A 145 -21.00 14.04 -20.34
C ARG A 145 -21.45 12.58 -20.32
N PHE A 146 -20.97 11.82 -19.33
CA PHE A 146 -21.19 10.38 -19.21
C PHE A 146 -21.55 10.00 -17.75
N PRO A 147 -22.85 10.04 -17.41
CA PRO A 147 -23.32 9.78 -16.04
C PRO A 147 -23.03 8.37 -15.52
N ASP A 148 -22.81 7.39 -16.40
CA ASP A 148 -22.64 5.97 -16.05
C ASP A 148 -21.17 5.51 -15.93
N LEU A 149 -20.18 6.41 -16.11
CA LEU A 149 -18.77 6.04 -15.95
C LEU A 149 -18.43 5.76 -14.49
N ARG A 150 -17.50 4.84 -14.25
CA ARG A 150 -16.84 4.71 -12.94
C ARG A 150 -15.63 5.62 -12.93
N ILE A 151 -15.65 6.68 -12.14
CA ILE A 151 -14.60 7.71 -12.17
C ILE A 151 -13.84 7.69 -10.85
N GLY A 152 -12.56 7.35 -10.89
CA GLY A 152 -11.65 7.51 -9.76
C GLY A 152 -10.71 8.67 -10.00
N TRP A 153 -10.33 9.39 -8.94
CA TRP A 153 -9.26 10.38 -8.96
C TRP A 153 -8.28 10.12 -7.83
N PHE A 154 -6.97 10.22 -8.09
CA PHE A 154 -5.93 9.99 -7.08
C PHE A 154 -4.89 11.12 -7.05
N LEU A 155 -4.57 11.65 -5.86
CA LEU A 155 -3.56 12.69 -5.66
C LEU A 155 -2.20 12.12 -5.25
N HIS A 156 -1.13 12.46 -5.97
CA HIS A 156 0.24 11.98 -5.69
C HIS A 156 1.06 12.91 -4.80
N ILE A 157 0.61 14.16 -4.66
CA ILE A 157 1.20 15.15 -3.77
C ILE A 157 0.43 15.20 -2.44
N PRO A 158 0.92 15.91 -1.41
CA PRO A 158 0.16 16.11 -0.19
C PRO A 158 -1.15 16.86 -0.46
N PHE A 159 -2.16 16.62 0.37
CA PHE A 159 -3.33 17.50 0.45
C PHE A 159 -3.20 18.41 1.68
N PRO A 160 -3.18 19.75 1.50
CA PRO A 160 -2.83 20.69 2.57
C PRO A 160 -3.96 20.82 3.60
N SER A 161 -3.66 21.43 4.75
CA SER A 161 -4.68 21.69 5.78
C SER A 161 -5.74 22.68 5.28
N PRO A 162 -6.93 22.73 5.93
CA PRO A 162 -7.98 23.67 5.54
C PRO A 162 -7.58 25.15 5.51
N GLU A 163 -6.69 25.56 6.42
CA GLU A 163 -6.19 26.93 6.53
C GLU A 163 -5.32 27.34 5.34
N ILE A 164 -4.56 26.39 4.79
CA ILE A 164 -3.74 26.58 3.60
C ILE A 164 -4.60 26.48 2.35
N PHE A 165 -5.45 25.46 2.24
CA PHE A 165 -6.27 25.23 1.05
C PHE A 165 -7.21 26.41 0.74
N ARG A 166 -7.84 27.00 1.76
CA ARG A 166 -8.81 28.10 1.59
C ARG A 166 -8.21 29.38 0.98
N GLN A 167 -6.89 29.46 0.84
CA GLN A 167 -6.22 30.55 0.13
C GLN A 167 -6.41 30.47 -1.39
N LEU A 168 -6.79 29.29 -1.94
CA LEU A 168 -7.11 29.15 -3.36
C LEU A 168 -8.37 29.95 -3.71
N PRO A 169 -8.29 30.96 -4.61
CA PRO A 169 -9.46 31.70 -5.06
C PRO A 169 -10.51 30.80 -5.71
N ASN A 170 -10.07 29.76 -6.42
CA ASN A 170 -10.92 28.81 -7.13
C ASN A 170 -11.09 27.48 -6.36
N GLY A 171 -10.82 27.47 -5.04
CA GLY A 171 -10.81 26.24 -4.24
C GLY A 171 -12.13 25.47 -4.31
N ALA A 172 -13.28 26.17 -4.26
CA ALA A 172 -14.59 25.54 -4.37
C ALA A 172 -14.81 24.87 -5.74
N ASP A 173 -14.34 25.46 -6.83
CA ASP A 173 -14.48 24.90 -8.18
C ASP A 173 -13.62 23.65 -8.37
N LEU A 174 -12.40 23.66 -7.83
CA LEU A 174 -11.53 22.49 -7.80
C LEU A 174 -12.19 21.34 -7.01
N LEU A 175 -12.76 21.62 -5.83
CA LEU A 175 -13.47 20.60 -5.05
C LEU A 175 -14.69 20.05 -5.79
N ARG A 176 -15.50 20.90 -6.42
CA ARG A 176 -16.62 20.45 -7.26
C ARG A 176 -16.15 19.59 -8.43
N GLY A 177 -15.02 19.96 -9.04
CA GLY A 177 -14.31 19.17 -10.03
C GLY A 177 -14.02 17.75 -9.55
N LEU A 178 -13.40 17.64 -8.37
CA LEU A 178 -13.05 16.36 -7.74
C LEU A 178 -14.28 15.54 -7.35
N LEU A 179 -15.31 16.19 -6.82
CA LEU A 179 -16.55 15.52 -6.42
C LEU A 179 -17.32 14.92 -7.61
N GLY A 180 -16.92 15.16 -8.87
CA GLY A 180 -17.42 14.40 -10.03
C GLY A 180 -17.02 12.92 -10.02
N ALA A 181 -15.98 12.54 -9.27
CA ALA A 181 -15.53 11.17 -9.08
C ALA A 181 -16.48 10.37 -8.15
N ASP A 182 -16.42 9.04 -8.25
CA ASP A 182 -17.01 8.09 -7.30
C ASP A 182 -16.03 7.77 -6.16
N LEU A 183 -14.71 7.76 -6.46
CA LEU A 183 -13.63 7.52 -5.50
C LEU A 183 -12.56 8.61 -5.60
N VAL A 184 -12.24 9.24 -4.48
CA VAL A 184 -11.13 10.19 -4.30
C VAL A 184 -10.07 9.55 -3.41
N GLY A 185 -8.87 9.34 -3.97
CA GLY A 185 -7.77 8.66 -3.30
C GLY A 185 -6.60 9.57 -2.93
N PHE A 186 -6.00 9.32 -1.77
CA PHE A 186 -4.80 9.99 -1.27
C PHE A 186 -3.74 8.99 -0.81
N HIS A 187 -2.52 9.43 -0.51
CA HIS A 187 -1.49 8.54 0.05
C HIS A 187 -1.68 8.18 1.53
N THR A 188 -2.19 9.11 2.34
CA THR A 188 -2.26 8.98 3.80
C THR A 188 -3.64 9.35 4.30
N ILE A 189 -4.00 8.82 5.47
CA ILE A 189 -5.27 9.13 6.14
C ILE A 189 -5.35 10.61 6.53
N ASP A 190 -4.22 11.22 6.92
CA ASP A 190 -4.12 12.64 7.23
C ASP A 190 -4.60 13.52 6.05
N PHE A 191 -4.25 13.14 4.81
CA PHE A 191 -4.71 13.85 3.61
C PHE A 191 -6.21 13.66 3.36
N CYS A 192 -6.76 12.47 3.63
CA CYS A 192 -8.21 12.24 3.57
C CYS A 192 -8.97 13.14 4.55
N ILE A 193 -8.49 13.23 5.80
CA ILE A 193 -9.08 14.07 6.85
C ILE A 193 -9.04 15.54 6.43
N ASN A 194 -7.91 16.02 5.90
CA ASN A 194 -7.78 17.38 5.41
C ASN A 194 -8.78 17.66 4.27
N PHE A 195 -8.88 16.75 3.29
CA PHE A 195 -9.83 16.88 2.17
C PHE A 195 -11.27 16.97 2.65
N MET A 196 -11.70 16.05 3.52
CA MET A 196 -13.05 16.07 4.08
C MET A 196 -13.31 17.35 4.88
N SER A 197 -12.34 17.81 5.66
CA SER A 197 -12.45 19.06 6.43
C SER A 197 -12.59 20.27 5.51
N VAL A 198 -11.85 20.31 4.40
CA VAL A 198 -11.95 21.34 3.36
C VAL A 198 -13.30 21.31 2.65
N VAL A 199 -13.80 20.13 2.29
CA VAL A 199 -15.12 19.98 1.66
C VAL A 199 -16.23 20.48 2.59
N ARG A 200 -16.20 20.07 3.87
CA ARG A 200 -17.15 20.58 4.87
C ARG A 200 -17.05 22.09 5.03
N LEU A 201 -15.83 22.64 5.08
CA LEU A 201 -15.60 24.07 5.26
C LEU A 201 -16.08 24.92 4.09
N LEU A 202 -15.82 24.49 2.84
CA LEU A 202 -16.05 25.32 1.64
C LEU A 202 -17.35 25.00 0.90
N LEU A 203 -17.89 23.80 1.04
CA LEU A 203 -19.08 23.35 0.30
C LEU A 203 -20.27 23.01 1.20
N ASP A 204 -20.11 22.99 2.53
CA ASP A 204 -21.16 22.68 3.52
C ASP A 204 -21.89 21.35 3.24
N LEU A 205 -21.12 20.33 2.81
CA LEU A 205 -21.65 18.99 2.52
C LEU A 205 -21.58 18.07 3.74
N ASP A 206 -22.56 17.17 3.84
CA ASP A 206 -22.59 16.13 4.87
C ASP A 206 -21.59 15.02 4.56
N ILE A 207 -20.80 14.65 5.57
CA ILE A 207 -19.73 13.66 5.48
C ILE A 207 -20.03 12.58 6.50
N LYS A 208 -20.26 11.37 6.01
CA LYS A 208 -20.49 10.19 6.83
C LYS A 208 -19.21 9.73 7.53
N PRO A 209 -19.32 9.03 8.67
CA PRO A 209 -18.15 8.50 9.39
C PRO A 209 -17.26 7.56 8.56
N ASP A 210 -17.84 6.88 7.57
CA ASP A 210 -17.18 5.95 6.64
C ASP A 210 -16.47 6.64 5.45
N GLY A 211 -16.23 7.95 5.55
CA GLY A 211 -15.55 8.73 4.52
C GLY A 211 -16.38 9.02 3.27
N ARG A 212 -17.69 8.74 3.27
CA ARG A 212 -18.58 9.06 2.15
C ARG A 212 -19.18 10.46 2.26
N ILE A 213 -19.05 11.23 1.19
CA ILE A 213 -19.65 12.56 1.05
C ILE A 213 -20.97 12.40 0.31
N ALA A 214 -22.07 12.81 0.95
CA ALA A 214 -23.39 12.76 0.35
C ALA A 214 -23.59 13.96 -0.58
N LEU A 215 -23.89 13.70 -1.85
CA LEU A 215 -24.25 14.76 -2.77
C LEU A 215 -25.77 14.84 -2.85
N THR A 216 -26.30 15.99 -2.42
CA THR A 216 -27.70 16.33 -2.65
C THR A 216 -27.79 16.96 -4.02
N ASP A 217 -28.68 16.46 -4.88
CA ASP A 217 -29.01 17.19 -6.09
C ASP A 217 -29.56 18.58 -5.69
N GLU A 218 -29.26 19.60 -6.50
CA GLU A 218 -29.68 20.99 -6.30
C GLU A 218 -31.16 21.14 -5.87
N PRO A 219 -31.52 22.23 -5.15
CA PRO A 219 -32.88 22.43 -4.67
C PRO A 219 -33.87 22.36 -5.83
N SER A 220 -34.92 21.56 -5.63
CA SER A 220 -36.13 21.53 -6.44
C SER A 220 -36.54 22.96 -6.80
N ASP A 221 -36.56 23.28 -8.10
CA ASP A 221 -37.12 24.53 -8.58
C ASP A 221 -38.55 24.71 -8.02
N PRO A 222 -38.81 25.71 -7.16
CA PRO A 222 -40.12 25.91 -6.57
C PRO A 222 -41.19 26.29 -7.62
N ALA A 223 -40.81 26.61 -8.87
CA ALA A 223 -41.73 26.95 -9.94
C ALA A 223 -42.40 25.75 -10.60
N THR A 224 -41.84 24.54 -10.49
CA THR A 224 -42.44 23.32 -11.05
C THR A 224 -42.89 22.41 -9.93
N GLY A 225 -44.09 22.65 -9.40
CA GLY A 225 -44.76 21.83 -8.39
C GLY A 225 -45.13 20.42 -8.87
N SER A 226 -44.14 19.64 -9.33
CA SER A 226 -44.30 18.21 -9.60
C SER A 226 -43.71 17.41 -8.46
N ASP A 227 -44.56 17.01 -7.51
CA ASP A 227 -44.32 15.91 -6.57
C ASP A 227 -44.31 14.57 -7.32
N ARG A 228 -43.34 14.38 -8.22
CA ARG A 228 -42.95 13.05 -8.66
C ARG A 228 -41.61 12.74 -8.01
N PRO A 229 -41.49 11.67 -7.22
CA PRO A 229 -40.19 11.18 -6.80
C PRO A 229 -39.49 10.69 -8.05
N SER A 230 -38.71 11.55 -8.72
CA SER A 230 -37.73 11.06 -9.68
C SER A 230 -36.80 10.17 -8.86
N SER A 231 -36.74 8.89 -9.18
CA SER A 231 -35.86 7.89 -8.57
C SER A 231 -34.38 8.16 -8.91
N ARG A 232 -33.92 9.40 -8.70
CA ARG A 232 -32.52 9.79 -8.86
C ARG A 232 -31.78 9.31 -7.62
N HIS A 233 -30.85 8.40 -7.87
CA HIS A 233 -30.09 7.72 -6.83
C HIS A 233 -29.23 8.76 -6.09
N LYS A 234 -29.30 8.79 -4.76
CA LYS A 234 -28.35 9.56 -3.94
C LYS A 234 -26.93 9.12 -4.31
N ARG A 235 -26.14 10.05 -4.84
CA ARG A 235 -24.73 9.77 -5.17
C ARG A 235 -23.85 10.01 -3.95
N TYR A 236 -22.87 9.14 -3.78
CA TYR A 236 -21.83 9.27 -2.77
C TYR A 236 -20.48 9.41 -3.46
N VAL A 237 -19.60 10.21 -2.87
CA VAL A 237 -18.17 10.23 -3.21
C VAL A 237 -17.44 9.60 -2.03
N THR A 238 -16.73 8.50 -2.27
CA THR A 238 -15.93 7.84 -1.24
C THR A 238 -14.53 8.42 -1.21
N VAL A 239 -14.00 8.69 -0.01
CA VAL A 239 -12.64 9.19 0.20
C VAL A 239 -11.81 8.14 0.92
N GLU A 240 -10.62 7.80 0.40
CA GLU A 240 -9.75 6.80 1.03
C GLU A 240 -8.24 7.00 0.78
N ALA A 241 -7.41 6.46 1.68
CA ALA A 241 -5.96 6.38 1.55
C ALA A 241 -5.49 5.08 0.88
N PHE A 242 -4.59 5.22 -0.11
CA PHE A 242 -3.86 4.14 -0.78
C PHE A 242 -2.38 4.54 -0.89
N PRO A 243 -1.52 4.09 0.04
CA PRO A 243 -0.10 4.40 0.00
C PRO A 243 0.55 3.74 -1.21
N ILE A 244 1.16 4.54 -2.09
CA ILE A 244 1.78 4.02 -3.31
C ILE A 244 3.07 3.26 -2.99
N GLY A 245 3.20 2.06 -3.53
CA GLY A 245 4.39 1.22 -3.41
C GLY A 245 5.40 1.41 -4.55
N ILE A 246 6.37 0.50 -4.61
CA ILE A 246 7.31 0.35 -5.74
C ILE A 246 7.27 -1.08 -6.29
N ASP A 247 7.86 -1.32 -7.45
CA ASP A 247 8.22 -2.69 -7.87
C ASP A 247 9.49 -3.11 -7.12
N TYR A 248 9.33 -3.61 -5.89
CA TYR A 248 10.44 -4.01 -5.02
C TYR A 248 11.44 -4.94 -5.74
N ASN A 249 10.92 -5.91 -6.50
CA ASN A 249 11.74 -6.90 -7.18
C ASN A 249 12.50 -6.32 -8.38
N LEU A 250 11.98 -5.29 -9.06
CA LEU A 250 12.71 -4.55 -10.08
C LEU A 250 13.99 -3.93 -9.50
N TYR A 251 13.89 -3.18 -8.41
CA TYR A 251 15.05 -2.51 -7.79
C TYR A 251 16.03 -3.54 -7.21
N ARG A 252 15.53 -4.56 -6.50
CA ARG A 252 16.32 -5.68 -5.99
C ARG A 252 17.16 -6.37 -7.08
N ARG A 253 16.54 -6.69 -8.22
CA ARG A 253 17.25 -7.33 -9.36
C ARG A 253 18.18 -6.35 -10.06
N THR A 254 17.78 -5.09 -10.21
CA THR A 254 18.56 -4.07 -10.91
C THR A 254 19.84 -3.72 -10.16
N ALA A 255 19.79 -3.62 -8.84
CA ALA A 255 20.95 -3.45 -7.97
C ALA A 255 21.98 -4.59 -8.11
N ARG A 256 21.53 -5.79 -8.48
CA ARG A 256 22.38 -6.97 -8.73
C ARG A 256 22.85 -7.10 -10.19
N SER A 257 22.52 -6.14 -11.05
CA SER A 257 22.98 -6.15 -12.44
C SER A 257 24.46 -5.78 -12.55
N SER A 258 25.14 -6.28 -13.58
CA SER A 258 26.58 -6.04 -13.79
C SER A 258 26.94 -4.55 -13.82
N LEU A 259 26.12 -3.72 -14.48
CA LEU A 259 26.33 -2.27 -14.54
C LEU A 259 26.13 -1.61 -13.17
N ALA A 260 25.08 -1.96 -12.44
CA ALA A 260 24.84 -1.38 -11.10
C ALA A 260 25.96 -1.78 -10.12
N GLN A 261 26.41 -3.04 -10.17
CA GLN A 261 27.55 -3.51 -9.38
C GLN A 261 28.86 -2.82 -9.75
N ALA A 262 29.11 -2.59 -11.04
CA ALA A 262 30.28 -1.83 -11.48
C ALA A 262 30.25 -0.38 -10.97
N MET A 263 29.09 0.27 -11.02
CA MET A 263 28.88 1.61 -10.45
C MET A 263 29.08 1.61 -8.93
N GLN A 264 28.48 0.65 -8.23
CA GLN A 264 28.65 0.46 -6.79
C GLN A 264 30.14 0.33 -6.44
N HIS A 265 30.86 -0.58 -7.10
CA HIS A 265 32.28 -0.81 -6.86
C HIS A 265 33.14 0.43 -7.16
N GLY A 266 32.79 1.19 -8.20
CA GLY A 266 33.46 2.45 -8.53
C GLY A 266 33.30 3.50 -7.44
N ILE A 267 32.07 3.67 -6.92
CA ILE A 267 31.78 4.58 -5.80
C ILE A 267 32.51 4.13 -4.53
N GLU A 268 32.42 2.84 -4.19
CA GLU A 268 33.09 2.28 -3.02
C GLU A 268 34.63 2.42 -3.11
N ALA A 269 35.21 2.28 -4.31
CA ALA A 269 36.64 2.49 -4.52
C ALA A 269 37.02 3.98 -4.39
N ALA A 270 36.26 4.88 -5.02
CA ALA A 270 36.49 6.32 -4.96
C ALA A 270 36.36 6.88 -3.53
N SER A 271 35.41 6.37 -2.76
CA SER A 271 35.25 6.71 -1.34
C SER A 271 36.19 5.94 -0.41
N GLY A 272 37.01 5.03 -0.94
CA GLY A 272 38.00 4.23 -0.20
C GLY A 272 37.43 3.16 0.73
N LYS A 273 36.17 2.75 0.55
CA LYS A 273 35.55 1.63 1.30
C LYS A 273 36.23 0.29 1.07
N ARG A 274 36.75 0.04 -0.15
CA ARG A 274 37.21 -1.28 -0.60
C ARG A 274 38.73 -1.49 -0.66
N THR A 275 39.55 -0.52 -0.24
CA THR A 275 41.02 -0.64 -0.33
C THR A 275 41.64 -1.15 0.98
N ARG A 276 42.40 -2.25 0.89
CA ARG A 276 43.24 -2.76 2.00
C ARG A 276 44.34 -1.75 2.34
N ARG A 277 44.43 -1.37 3.63
CA ARG A 277 45.58 -0.68 4.28
C ARG A 277 46.19 0.48 3.46
N ILE A 278 45.38 1.46 3.07
CA ILE A 278 45.89 2.75 2.61
C ILE A 278 45.59 3.77 3.72
N LYS A 279 46.60 4.55 4.12
CA LYS A 279 46.45 5.70 5.02
C LYS A 279 45.27 6.56 4.53
N THR A 280 44.46 7.09 5.44
CA THR A 280 43.38 8.03 5.06
C THR A 280 43.96 9.24 4.33
N SER A 281 43.17 9.90 3.45
CA SER A 281 43.62 11.16 2.78
C SER A 281 44.19 12.12 3.82
N LEU A 282 43.49 12.20 4.95
CA LEU A 282 43.82 13.09 6.04
C LEU A 282 45.10 12.69 6.79
N THR A 283 45.34 11.40 7.06
CA THR A 283 46.59 10.96 7.71
C THR A 283 47.78 11.07 6.77
N ALA A 284 47.61 10.79 5.47
CA ALA A 284 48.66 10.97 4.47
C ALA A 284 49.05 12.46 4.32
N GLU A 285 48.07 13.35 4.22
CA GLU A 285 48.30 14.79 4.07
C GLU A 285 48.83 15.42 5.37
N SER A 286 48.36 14.99 6.53
CA SER A 286 48.92 15.43 7.81
C SER A 286 50.37 15.01 7.99
N GLN A 287 50.75 13.82 7.53
CA GLN A 287 52.14 13.38 7.54
C GLN A 287 52.99 14.19 6.54
N ALA A 288 52.51 14.39 5.32
CA ALA A 288 53.19 15.24 4.33
C ALA A 288 53.38 16.69 4.83
N ALA A 289 52.36 17.23 5.49
CA ALA A 289 52.39 18.55 6.11
C ALA A 289 53.37 18.62 7.29
N THR A 290 53.45 17.57 8.13
CA THR A 290 54.42 17.47 9.23
C THR A 290 55.85 17.37 8.70
N GLU A 291 56.08 16.54 7.67
CA GLU A 291 57.39 16.41 7.00
C GLU A 291 57.85 17.74 6.40
N ALA A 292 56.95 18.51 5.79
CA ALA A 292 57.23 19.84 5.26
C ALA A 292 57.59 20.89 6.34
N GLN A 293 57.21 20.66 7.61
CA GLN A 293 57.55 21.52 8.74
C GLN A 293 58.90 21.17 9.40
N VAL A 294 59.50 20.02 9.07
CA VAL A 294 60.83 19.66 9.59
C VAL A 294 61.87 20.57 8.92
N ALA A 295 62.60 21.32 9.74
CA ALA A 295 63.58 22.30 9.28
C ALA A 295 64.81 21.63 8.65
N ASP A 296 64.75 21.35 7.35
CA ASP A 296 65.95 21.18 6.54
C ASP A 296 66.46 22.56 6.07
N SER A 297 67.78 22.74 6.09
CA SER A 297 68.52 23.99 5.86
C SER A 297 68.42 24.59 4.45
N ASN A 298 67.36 24.27 3.70
CA ASN A 298 67.09 24.78 2.36
C ASN A 298 65.98 25.85 2.35
N TRP A 299 66.10 26.74 1.37
CA TRP A 299 65.32 27.97 1.10
C TRP A 299 63.77 27.82 1.09
N TRP A 300 63.25 26.58 1.07
CA TRP A 300 61.82 26.24 1.08
C TRP A 300 61.16 26.30 2.47
N SER A 301 61.94 26.43 3.55
CA SER A 301 61.46 26.43 4.95
C SER A 301 60.66 27.68 5.37
N HIS A 302 60.47 28.66 4.49
CA HIS A 302 59.68 29.87 4.77
C HIS A 302 58.16 29.63 4.97
N HIS A 303 57.66 28.43 4.68
CA HIS A 303 56.25 28.05 4.90
C HIS A 303 55.98 27.37 6.26
N ALA A 304 57.00 27.18 7.11
CA ALA A 304 56.87 26.48 8.40
C ALA A 304 55.88 27.13 9.40
N HIS A 305 55.49 28.39 9.18
CA HIS A 305 54.55 29.14 10.02
C HIS A 305 53.11 29.19 9.49
N GLN A 306 52.80 28.55 8.36
CA GLN A 306 51.42 28.46 7.89
C GLN A 306 50.71 27.30 8.61
N GLU A 307 49.66 27.62 9.38
CA GLU A 307 48.75 26.60 9.91
C GLU A 307 48.01 25.94 8.75
N LEU A 308 48.44 24.73 8.38
CA LEU A 308 47.79 23.93 7.36
C LEU A 308 46.48 23.33 7.93
N PRO A 309 45.32 23.54 7.30
CA PRO A 309 44.03 23.01 7.75
C PRO A 309 44.04 21.49 8.00
N GLU A 310 44.81 20.74 7.22
CA GLU A 310 44.94 19.28 7.29
C GLU A 310 45.60 18.83 8.61
N LEU A 311 46.58 19.59 9.11
CA LEU A 311 47.21 19.35 10.41
C LEU A 311 46.24 19.61 11.57
N ALA A 312 45.44 20.68 11.49
CA ALA A 312 44.43 20.99 12.49
C ALA A 312 43.33 19.91 12.54
N LEU A 313 42.86 19.48 11.36
CA LEU A 313 41.86 18.42 11.22
C LEU A 313 42.40 17.07 11.72
N ALA A 314 43.63 16.69 11.37
CA ALA A 314 44.23 15.45 11.83
C ALA A 314 44.52 15.43 13.33
N ARG A 315 44.94 16.55 13.93
CA ARG A 315 45.13 16.68 15.38
C ARG A 315 43.84 16.41 16.17
N ASN A 316 42.69 16.85 15.64
CA ASN A 316 41.38 16.63 16.28
C ASN A 316 40.94 15.15 16.28
N LEU A 317 41.51 14.31 15.42
CA LEU A 317 41.17 12.88 15.31
C LEU A 317 42.00 11.98 16.22
N GLY A 318 43.19 12.43 16.60
CA GLY A 318 44.13 11.62 17.36
C GLY A 318 44.69 10.42 16.55
N PRO A 319 45.38 9.48 17.23
CA PRO A 319 46.09 8.38 16.58
C PRO A 319 45.20 7.30 15.95
N ASP A 320 43.88 7.34 16.18
CA ASP A 320 42.92 6.33 15.72
C ASP A 320 42.24 6.68 14.39
N ALA A 321 42.64 7.77 13.71
CA ALA A 321 42.06 8.20 12.43
C ALA A 321 42.00 7.06 11.38
N ASP A 322 43.06 6.26 11.24
CA ASP A 322 43.10 5.15 10.27
C ASP A 322 42.17 3.97 10.63
N LYS A 323 41.55 3.96 11.81
CA LYS A 323 40.58 2.93 12.24
C LYS A 323 39.14 3.31 11.94
N VAL A 324 38.86 4.56 11.59
CA VAL A 324 37.49 5.02 11.29
C VAL A 324 37.06 4.44 9.93
N PRO A 325 35.94 3.72 9.85
CA PRO A 325 35.48 3.12 8.61
C PRO A 325 35.06 4.22 7.63
N ARG A 326 35.38 4.04 6.35
CA ARG A 326 34.90 4.96 5.32
C ARG A 326 33.44 4.67 4.98
N LYS A 327 32.64 5.73 4.87
CA LYS A 327 31.19 5.67 4.69
C LYS A 327 30.75 6.51 3.49
N VAL A 328 29.60 6.17 2.93
CA VAL A 328 28.96 6.85 1.80
C VAL A 328 27.55 7.22 2.20
N VAL A 329 27.22 8.50 2.09
CA VAL A 329 25.85 9.02 2.22
C VAL A 329 25.30 9.24 0.81
N VAL A 330 24.02 8.92 0.60
CA VAL A 330 23.37 9.08 -0.71
C VAL A 330 22.06 9.84 -0.60
N SER A 331 21.83 10.73 -1.57
CA SER A 331 20.54 11.39 -1.79
C SER A 331 20.27 11.46 -3.29
N VAL A 332 19.04 11.12 -3.68
CA VAL A 332 18.59 11.15 -5.07
C VAL A 332 17.26 11.87 -5.11
N ASP A 333 17.26 13.09 -5.64
CA ASP A 333 16.07 13.94 -5.65
C ASP A 333 16.00 14.78 -6.92
N ARG A 334 14.80 15.33 -7.18
CA ARG A 334 14.66 16.44 -8.13
C ARG A 334 15.13 17.71 -7.43
N LEU A 335 15.69 18.65 -8.19
CA LEU A 335 16.06 19.96 -7.69
C LEU A 335 14.78 20.78 -7.45
N ASP A 336 14.15 20.56 -6.31
CA ASP A 336 12.86 21.12 -5.92
C ASP A 336 12.89 21.57 -4.46
N TYR A 337 12.31 22.73 -4.15
CA TYR A 337 12.41 23.36 -2.82
C TYR A 337 11.71 22.53 -1.73
N THR A 338 10.74 21.71 -2.12
CA THR A 338 10.06 20.75 -1.24
C THR A 338 10.99 19.67 -0.70
N LYS A 339 12.15 19.46 -1.34
CA LYS A 339 13.09 18.39 -0.98
C LYS A 339 14.06 18.79 0.14
N GLY A 340 14.08 20.03 0.61
CA GLY A 340 14.93 20.41 1.75
C GLY A 340 16.42 20.21 1.49
N LEU A 341 16.87 20.36 0.23
CA LEU A 341 18.29 20.20 -0.13
C LEU A 341 19.20 21.17 0.65
N PRO A 342 18.83 22.46 0.86
CA PRO A 342 19.63 23.37 1.68
C PRO A 342 19.78 22.87 3.13
N GLU A 343 18.70 22.42 3.75
CA GLU A 343 18.67 21.92 5.13
C GLU A 343 19.56 20.68 5.27
N ARG A 344 19.49 19.76 4.30
CA ARG A 344 20.38 18.58 4.23
C ARG A 344 21.85 18.94 4.18
N LEU A 345 22.21 19.89 3.32
CA LEU A 345 23.60 20.32 3.16
C LEU A 345 24.11 21.02 4.42
N ARG A 346 23.27 21.82 5.09
CA ARG A 346 23.59 22.44 6.38
C ARG A 346 23.76 21.39 7.49
N ALA A 347 22.90 20.37 7.54
CA ALA A 347 23.02 19.30 8.53
C ALA A 347 24.29 18.46 8.30
N PHE A 348 24.65 18.20 7.04
CA PHE A 348 25.90 17.53 6.70
C PHE A 348 27.13 18.38 7.08
N GLU A 349 27.10 19.69 6.80
CA GLU A 349 28.14 20.63 7.25
C GLU A 349 28.28 20.61 8.78
N LEU A 350 27.17 20.74 9.50
CA LEU A 350 27.13 20.72 10.96
C LEU A 350 27.66 19.39 11.53
N MET A 351 27.36 18.26 10.88
CA MET A 351 27.87 16.96 11.27
C MET A 351 29.40 16.88 11.14
N LEU A 352 29.99 17.42 10.08
CA LEU A 352 31.45 17.51 9.94
C LEU A 352 32.09 18.45 10.98
N GLU A 353 31.40 19.50 11.41
CA GLU A 353 31.84 20.40 12.47
C GLU A 353 31.80 19.76 13.85
N ARG A 354 30.66 19.14 14.19
CA ARG A 354 30.40 18.55 15.51
C ARG A 354 31.11 17.22 15.71
N TYR A 355 31.25 16.44 14.64
CA TYR A 355 31.90 15.14 14.64
C TYR A 355 33.08 15.11 13.65
N PRO A 356 34.22 15.75 13.99
CA PRO A 356 35.39 15.81 13.12
C PRO A 356 35.90 14.43 12.66
N LYS A 357 35.58 13.35 13.40
CA LYS A 357 35.83 11.95 13.02
C LYS A 357 35.38 11.58 11.61
N TRP A 358 34.34 12.22 11.09
CA TRP A 358 33.82 11.93 9.76
C TRP A 358 34.54 12.68 8.63
N VAL A 359 35.32 13.72 8.94
CA VAL A 359 36.14 14.43 7.95
C VAL A 359 37.19 13.47 7.38
N GLY A 360 37.26 13.36 6.05
CA GLY A 360 38.11 12.39 5.35
C GLY A 360 37.56 10.97 5.27
N HIS A 361 36.45 10.68 5.97
CA HIS A 361 35.93 9.32 6.15
C HIS A 361 34.52 9.14 5.58
N VAL A 362 33.74 10.21 5.42
CA VAL A 362 32.40 10.14 4.82
C VAL A 362 32.38 10.83 3.46
N THR A 363 31.72 10.25 2.46
CA THR A 363 31.52 10.90 1.15
C THR A 363 30.04 10.99 0.85
N TYR A 364 29.54 12.19 0.52
CA TYR A 364 28.13 12.41 0.23
C TYR A 364 27.89 12.51 -1.28
N TYR A 365 27.17 11.55 -1.85
CA TYR A 365 26.70 11.58 -3.23
C TYR A 365 25.30 12.17 -3.30
N LEU A 366 25.21 13.38 -3.86
CA LEU A 366 23.95 14.09 -4.07
C LEU A 366 23.63 14.14 -5.57
N LEU A 367 22.67 13.31 -5.99
CA LEU A 367 22.09 13.34 -7.33
C LEU A 367 20.85 14.25 -7.33
N ALA A 368 20.99 15.47 -7.85
CA ALA A 368 19.91 16.45 -7.94
C ALA A 368 19.50 16.66 -9.41
N THR A 369 18.43 16.01 -9.85
CA THR A 369 17.98 16.11 -11.24
C THR A 369 17.35 17.49 -11.49
N PRO A 370 17.86 18.30 -12.45
CA PRO A 370 17.31 19.62 -12.73
C PRO A 370 15.84 19.54 -13.16
N THR A 371 15.04 20.49 -12.69
CA THR A 371 13.64 20.65 -13.08
C THR A 371 13.25 22.11 -13.11
N ARG A 372 12.40 22.50 -14.07
CA ARG A 372 11.75 23.83 -14.10
C ARG A 372 12.75 25.01 -14.05
N GLU A 373 13.86 24.91 -14.77
CA GLU A 373 14.98 25.88 -14.72
C GLU A 373 14.61 27.31 -15.15
N ASN A 374 13.49 27.47 -15.87
CA ASN A 374 12.96 28.78 -16.28
C ASN A 374 12.27 29.53 -15.14
N VAL A 375 11.90 28.85 -14.04
CA VAL A 375 11.23 29.45 -12.88
C VAL A 375 12.26 30.04 -11.92
N GLU A 376 12.03 31.28 -11.48
CA GLU A 376 12.96 32.04 -10.64
C GLU A 376 13.28 31.33 -9.31
N THR A 377 12.28 30.83 -8.59
CA THR A 377 12.44 30.10 -7.33
C THR A 377 13.37 28.89 -7.49
N TYR A 378 13.23 28.13 -8.58
CA TYR A 378 14.09 26.97 -8.86
C TYR A 378 15.53 27.38 -9.20
N ARG A 379 15.71 28.50 -9.91
CA ARG A 379 17.03 29.07 -10.17
C ARG A 379 17.72 29.53 -8.89
N ASN A 380 16.99 30.19 -8.00
CA ASN A 380 17.48 30.66 -6.70
C ASN A 380 17.83 29.47 -5.79
N LEU A 381 17.01 28.43 -5.79
CA LEU A 381 17.30 27.17 -5.11
C LEU A 381 18.59 26.55 -5.64
N LYS A 382 18.74 26.45 -6.97
CA LYS A 382 19.96 25.92 -7.60
C LYS A 382 21.20 26.68 -7.16
N GLN A 383 21.17 28.02 -7.25
CA GLN A 383 22.27 28.87 -6.81
C GLN A 383 22.61 28.67 -5.34
N THR A 384 21.58 28.51 -4.49
CA THR A 384 21.75 28.25 -3.06
C THR A 384 22.43 26.89 -2.81
N VAL A 385 21.96 25.84 -3.48
CA VAL A 385 22.55 24.48 -3.40
C VAL A 385 23.98 24.49 -3.91
N ASP A 386 24.24 25.06 -5.09
CA ASP A 386 25.58 25.17 -5.68
C ASP A 386 26.55 25.90 -4.74
N ARG A 387 26.09 27.01 -4.12
CA ARG A 387 26.87 27.78 -3.13
C ARG A 387 27.16 26.97 -1.87
N LEU A 388 26.17 26.24 -1.34
CA LEU A 388 26.35 25.41 -0.14
C LEU A 388 27.31 24.25 -0.39
N VAL A 389 27.17 23.56 -1.52
CA VAL A 389 28.12 22.51 -1.95
C VAL A 389 29.52 23.09 -2.09
N GLY A 390 29.67 24.23 -2.77
CA GLY A 390 30.95 24.92 -2.93
C GLY A 390 31.57 25.35 -1.60
N LYS A 391 30.76 25.85 -0.67
CA LYS A 391 31.19 26.24 0.70
C LYS A 391 31.73 25.03 1.46
N VAL A 392 30.98 23.93 1.52
CA VAL A 392 31.38 22.73 2.27
C VAL A 392 32.61 22.09 1.63
N ASN A 393 32.62 21.90 0.31
CA ASN A 393 33.78 21.34 -0.38
C ASN A 393 35.00 22.27 -0.24
N GLY A 394 34.85 23.58 -0.36
CA GLY A 394 35.96 24.52 -0.19
C GLY A 394 36.55 24.53 1.22
N LYS A 395 35.73 24.26 2.25
CA LYS A 395 36.16 24.22 3.66
C LYS A 395 36.81 22.90 4.06
N TYR A 396 36.31 21.77 3.56
CA TYR A 396 36.69 20.44 4.06
C TYR A 396 37.43 19.55 3.06
N SER A 397 37.51 19.89 1.77
CA SER A 397 38.20 19.02 0.80
C SER A 397 39.67 18.84 1.15
N LEU A 398 40.16 17.64 0.86
CA LEU A 398 41.56 17.24 0.98
C LEU A 398 42.07 16.87 -0.42
N LEU A 399 43.38 16.73 -0.61
CA LEU A 399 43.98 16.44 -1.92
C LEU A 399 43.41 15.17 -2.58
N SER A 400 43.05 14.16 -1.79
CA SER A 400 42.48 12.90 -2.30
C SER A 400 41.04 12.61 -1.84
N TRP A 401 40.35 13.60 -1.26
CA TRP A 401 38.96 13.43 -0.81
C TRP A 401 38.11 14.68 -1.05
N THR A 402 36.95 14.49 -1.66
CA THR A 402 35.91 15.51 -1.82
C THR A 402 34.71 15.14 -0.94
N PRO A 403 34.27 16.00 0.00
CA PRO A 403 33.16 15.70 0.90
C PRO A 403 31.85 15.43 0.17
N ILE A 404 31.50 16.26 -0.83
CA ILE A 404 30.24 16.18 -1.56
C ILE A 404 30.49 16.02 -3.07
N HIS A 405 30.03 14.89 -3.62
CA HIS A 405 29.90 14.65 -5.05
C HIS A 405 28.49 15.04 -5.51
N TYR A 406 28.40 16.23 -6.10
CA TYR A 406 27.14 16.80 -6.57
C TYR A 406 26.94 16.58 -8.09
N ILE A 407 25.85 15.91 -8.45
CA ILE A 407 25.54 15.50 -9.82
C ILE A 407 24.20 16.10 -10.25
N THR A 408 24.23 16.95 -11.28
CA THR A 408 23.06 17.71 -11.78
C THR A 408 22.53 17.21 -13.13
N ARG A 409 22.40 15.89 -13.29
CA ARG A 409 21.89 15.28 -14.53
C ARG A 409 21.00 14.08 -14.22
N SER A 410 20.05 13.80 -15.11
CA SER A 410 19.24 12.59 -15.04
C SER A 410 20.10 11.36 -15.30
N LEU A 411 19.93 10.31 -14.49
CA LEU A 411 20.57 9.01 -14.69
C LEU A 411 19.52 7.92 -14.91
N PRO A 412 19.80 6.92 -15.78
CA PRO A 412 18.96 5.73 -15.89
C PRO A 412 18.90 4.94 -14.57
N ILE A 413 17.91 4.06 -14.44
CA ILE A 413 17.65 3.27 -13.23
C ILE A 413 18.87 2.44 -12.77
N LYS A 414 19.66 1.87 -13.69
CA LYS A 414 20.82 1.02 -13.34
C LYS A 414 21.91 1.79 -12.57
N PRO A 415 22.43 2.93 -13.08
CA PRO A 415 23.32 3.78 -12.30
C PRO A 415 22.73 4.26 -10.97
N VAL A 416 21.45 4.63 -10.93
CA VAL A 416 20.76 5.06 -9.70
C VAL A 416 20.76 3.94 -8.65
N CYS A 417 20.41 2.70 -9.03
CA CYS A 417 20.53 1.53 -8.15
C CYS A 417 21.96 1.26 -7.68
N GLY A 418 22.96 1.55 -8.53
CA GLY A 418 24.37 1.46 -8.15
C GLY A 418 24.77 2.50 -7.10
N ILE A 419 24.24 3.72 -7.18
CA ILE A 419 24.40 4.75 -6.15
C ILE A 419 23.73 4.29 -4.85
N TYR A 420 22.46 3.85 -4.91
CA TYR A 420 21.78 3.33 -3.74
C TYR A 420 22.59 2.22 -3.08
N ALA A 421 22.94 1.16 -3.80
CA ALA A 421 23.67 0.01 -3.27
C ALA A 421 25.06 0.35 -2.69
N ALA A 422 25.65 1.49 -3.03
CA ALA A 422 26.92 1.95 -2.47
C ALA A 422 26.77 2.77 -1.18
N GLY A 423 25.60 3.33 -0.92
CA GLY A 423 25.33 4.18 0.24
C GLY A 423 25.16 3.36 1.52
N ASP A 424 25.92 3.70 2.58
CA ASP A 424 25.62 3.19 3.93
C ASP A 424 24.44 3.92 4.57
N VAL A 425 24.21 5.17 4.18
CA VAL A 425 23.11 5.98 4.69
C VAL A 425 22.41 6.67 3.54
N ALA A 426 21.10 6.46 3.40
CA ALA A 426 20.26 7.32 2.58
C ALA A 426 19.73 8.48 3.41
N LEU A 427 19.95 9.70 2.93
CA LEU A 427 19.44 10.93 3.54
C LEU A 427 18.26 11.45 2.73
N VAL A 428 17.05 11.18 3.21
CA VAL A 428 15.79 11.49 2.53
C VAL A 428 14.95 12.39 3.43
N THR A 429 15.26 13.69 3.43
CA THR A 429 14.62 14.66 4.33
C THR A 429 13.90 15.79 3.57
N PRO A 430 12.86 15.48 2.78
CA PRO A 430 12.01 16.50 2.19
C PRO A 430 11.30 17.32 3.28
N LEU A 431 11.06 18.61 3.02
CA LEU A 431 10.29 19.49 3.90
C LEU A 431 8.80 19.16 3.88
N ARG A 432 8.32 18.63 2.75
CA ARG A 432 6.96 18.12 2.55
C ARG A 432 6.93 17.21 1.33
N ASP A 433 6.36 16.02 1.44
CA ASP A 433 6.27 15.07 0.31
C ASP A 433 5.04 14.17 0.45
N GLY A 434 4.39 13.84 -0.66
CA GLY A 434 3.18 13.00 -0.65
C GLY A 434 3.48 11.58 -0.15
N MET A 435 4.59 10.99 -0.62
CA MET A 435 5.03 9.65 -0.21
C MET A 435 6.55 9.55 -0.10
N ASN A 436 7.28 9.96 -1.15
CA ASN A 436 8.71 9.71 -1.35
C ASN A 436 9.07 8.24 -1.64
N LEU A 437 9.15 7.91 -2.93
CA LEU A 437 9.52 6.56 -3.38
C LEU A 437 11.02 6.25 -3.22
N VAL A 438 11.88 7.26 -3.21
CA VAL A 438 13.35 7.10 -3.13
C VAL A 438 13.76 6.34 -1.87
N ALA A 439 13.09 6.60 -0.74
CA ALA A 439 13.29 5.85 0.50
C ALA A 439 13.01 4.34 0.32
N LYS A 440 11.92 4.00 -0.38
CA LYS A 440 11.54 2.61 -0.67
C LYS A 440 12.50 1.95 -1.66
N GLU A 441 12.93 2.70 -2.68
CA GLU A 441 13.89 2.23 -3.70
C GLU A 441 15.24 1.90 -3.10
N TYR A 442 15.74 2.74 -2.19
CA TYR A 442 16.98 2.50 -1.46
C TYR A 442 16.93 1.21 -0.64
N LEU A 443 15.85 1.01 0.12
CA LEU A 443 15.65 -0.21 0.92
C LEU A 443 15.57 -1.47 0.04
N ALA A 444 14.91 -1.39 -1.12
CA ALA A 444 14.84 -2.50 -2.06
C ALA A 444 16.21 -2.85 -2.69
N CYS A 445 17.11 -1.87 -2.84
CA CYS A 445 18.49 -2.11 -3.29
C CYS A 445 19.36 -2.76 -2.20
N HIS A 446 18.96 -2.67 -0.93
CA HIS A 446 19.63 -3.26 0.24
C HIS A 446 18.95 -4.53 0.75
N ASP A 447 18.24 -5.28 -0.10
CA ASP A 447 17.57 -6.53 0.29
C ASP A 447 18.52 -7.51 0.99
N ASP A 448 18.24 -7.78 2.28
CA ASP A 448 19.08 -8.55 3.22
C ASP A 448 20.51 -8.02 3.44
N ARG A 449 20.74 -6.72 3.19
CA ARG A 449 22.02 -6.01 3.39
C ARG A 449 21.90 -4.93 4.47
N ASP A 450 23.06 -4.54 4.97
CA ASP A 450 23.22 -3.38 5.85
C ASP A 450 22.99 -2.07 5.09
N GLY A 451 22.89 -0.98 5.84
CA GLY A 451 22.52 0.34 5.36
C GLY A 451 21.47 0.96 6.26
N ALA A 452 21.46 2.28 6.39
CA ALA A 452 20.52 3.02 7.22
C ALA A 452 19.75 4.05 6.39
N LEU A 453 18.58 4.43 6.88
CA LEU A 453 17.72 5.43 6.27
C LEU A 453 17.44 6.53 7.28
N VAL A 454 17.81 7.76 6.96
CA VAL A 454 17.38 8.97 7.66
C VAL A 454 16.24 9.58 6.87
N LEU A 455 15.05 9.66 7.48
CA LEU A 455 13.80 9.94 6.78
C LEU A 455 13.05 11.11 7.44
N SER A 456 12.50 12.02 6.65
CA SER A 456 11.65 13.07 7.21
C SER A 456 10.28 12.55 7.66
N ASP A 457 9.81 12.99 8.82
CA ASP A 457 8.42 12.83 9.28
C ASP A 457 7.37 13.55 8.39
N MET A 458 7.80 14.47 7.53
CA MET A 458 6.97 15.24 6.60
C MET A 458 6.73 14.52 5.26
N CYS A 459 7.10 13.25 5.13
CA CYS A 459 6.79 12.42 3.96
C CYS A 459 5.88 11.23 4.30
N GLY A 460 5.01 10.83 3.36
CA GLY A 460 4.10 9.70 3.56
C GLY A 460 4.80 8.38 3.89
N ALA A 461 6.01 8.14 3.36
CA ALA A 461 6.75 6.90 3.60
C ALA A 461 7.17 6.72 5.08
N ALA A 462 7.28 7.79 5.86
CA ALA A 462 7.61 7.70 7.28
C ALA A 462 6.57 6.91 8.10
N ARG A 463 5.32 6.84 7.61
CA ARG A 463 4.27 6.02 8.25
C ARG A 463 4.44 4.53 8.02
N GLU A 464 5.22 4.12 7.02
CA GLU A 464 5.45 2.71 6.69
C GLU A 464 6.85 2.24 7.11
N LEU A 465 7.81 3.16 7.12
CA LEU A 465 9.23 2.93 7.38
C LEU A 465 9.62 3.35 8.80
N THR A 466 8.91 2.81 9.79
CA THR A 466 9.00 3.25 11.21
C THR A 466 10.36 3.02 11.86
N ASP A 467 11.13 2.02 11.41
CA ASP A 467 12.47 1.72 11.95
C ASP A 467 13.59 2.58 11.36
N SER A 468 13.25 3.52 10.47
CA SER A 468 14.18 4.54 9.99
C SER A 468 14.54 5.54 11.09
N PHE A 469 15.60 6.31 10.89
CA PHE A 469 15.92 7.45 11.73
C PHE A 469 15.02 8.63 11.32
N VAL A 470 13.79 8.65 11.86
CA VAL A 470 12.79 9.67 11.56
C VAL A 470 13.20 11.01 12.19
N VAL A 471 13.17 12.08 11.40
CA VAL A 471 13.58 13.43 11.81
C VAL A 471 12.62 14.49 11.30
N ASN A 472 12.48 15.57 12.08
CA ASN A 472 11.92 16.81 11.56
C ASN A 472 13.02 17.53 10.74
N PRO A 473 12.81 17.78 9.43
CA PRO A 473 13.85 18.31 8.55
C PRO A 473 14.17 19.79 8.82
N TYR A 474 13.32 20.52 9.55
CA TYR A 474 13.57 21.89 9.97
C TYR A 474 14.52 21.97 11.18
N ASP A 475 14.65 20.87 11.94
CA ASP A 475 15.60 20.75 13.05
C ASP A 475 16.93 20.20 12.52
N ILE A 476 17.80 21.12 12.09
CA ILE A 476 19.11 20.80 11.51
C ILE A 476 19.98 20.00 12.50
N ASP A 477 19.84 20.27 13.80
CA ASP A 477 20.53 19.54 14.86
C ASP A 477 20.05 18.09 14.93
N ALA A 478 18.73 17.87 14.95
CA ALA A 478 18.18 16.52 14.94
C ALA A 478 18.59 15.72 13.69
N VAL A 479 18.61 16.35 12.52
CA VAL A 479 19.10 15.72 11.27
C VAL A 479 20.58 15.36 11.39
N CYS A 480 21.41 16.24 11.96
CA CYS A 480 22.83 15.99 12.21
C CYS A 480 23.04 14.80 13.16
N GLU A 481 22.33 14.78 14.30
CA GLU A 481 22.41 13.69 15.28
C GLU A 481 21.95 12.35 14.70
N ALA A 482 20.84 12.34 13.96
CA ALA A 482 20.33 11.16 13.28
C ALA A 482 21.31 10.64 12.21
N LEU A 483 21.91 11.54 11.43
CA LEU A 483 22.92 11.19 10.44
C LEU A 483 24.16 10.58 11.10
N ASN A 484 24.66 11.15 12.20
CA ASN A 484 25.78 10.56 12.94
C ASN A 484 25.41 9.17 13.49
N LYS A 485 24.25 9.01 14.14
CA LYS A 485 23.78 7.71 14.64
C LYS A 485 23.65 6.67 13.52
N ALA A 486 23.13 7.09 12.36
CA ALA A 486 23.01 6.23 11.18
C ALA A 486 24.36 5.80 10.60
N LEU A 487 25.41 6.63 10.72
CA LEU A 487 26.77 6.28 10.30
C LEU A 487 27.47 5.33 11.29
N GLU A 488 27.13 5.41 12.58
CA GLU A 488 27.69 4.60 13.68
C GLU A 488 26.98 3.26 13.90
N ILE A 489 25.82 3.07 13.28
CA ILE A 489 25.01 1.85 13.43
C ILE A 489 25.83 0.58 13.14
N SER A 490 25.65 -0.45 13.97
CA SER A 490 26.27 -1.74 13.70
C SER A 490 25.63 -2.42 12.48
N PRO A 491 26.38 -3.23 11.71
CA PRO A 491 25.81 -3.93 10.56
C PRO A 491 24.68 -4.91 10.91
N ASP A 492 24.66 -5.45 12.14
CA ASP A 492 23.60 -6.32 12.63
C ASP A 492 22.32 -5.52 12.89
N GLU A 493 22.42 -4.39 13.59
CA GLU A 493 21.29 -3.52 13.87
C GLU A 493 20.71 -2.89 12.59
N ALA A 494 21.57 -2.47 11.66
CA ALA A 494 21.14 -1.98 10.36
C ALA A 494 20.36 -3.04 9.57
N ARG A 495 20.85 -4.28 9.54
CA ARG A 495 20.16 -5.40 8.89
C ARG A 495 18.82 -5.71 9.54
N ARG A 496 18.73 -5.64 10.87
CA ARG A 496 17.48 -5.86 11.61
C ARG A 496 16.41 -4.85 11.20
N ARG A 497 16.72 -3.55 11.33
CA ARG A 497 15.81 -2.45 10.92
C ARG A 497 15.40 -2.57 9.46
N ASN A 498 16.34 -2.87 8.58
CA ASN A 498 16.06 -3.03 7.16
C ASN A 498 15.11 -4.19 6.88
N ARG A 499 15.30 -5.35 7.53
CA ARG A 499 14.41 -6.51 7.34
C ARG A 499 12.97 -6.18 7.70
N THR A 500 12.74 -5.54 8.85
CA THR A 500 11.40 -5.13 9.29
C THR A 500 10.71 -4.25 8.23
N MET A 501 11.39 -3.19 7.78
CA MET A 501 10.86 -2.30 6.74
C MET A 501 10.69 -3.00 5.38
N GLN A 502 11.66 -3.83 4.97
CA GLN A 502 11.63 -4.56 3.70
C GLN A 502 10.49 -5.57 3.63
N THR A 503 10.17 -6.23 4.75
CA THR A 503 9.04 -7.15 4.85
C THR A 503 7.73 -6.45 4.51
N ARG A 504 7.50 -5.24 5.03
CA ARG A 504 6.33 -4.42 4.68
C ARG A 504 6.33 -4.00 3.20
N LEU A 505 7.47 -3.55 2.67
CA LEU A 505 7.60 -3.13 1.26
C LEU A 505 7.41 -4.26 0.25
N LYS A 506 7.72 -5.51 0.61
CA LYS A 506 7.51 -6.69 -0.25
C LYS A 506 6.03 -6.96 -0.51
N TYR A 507 5.15 -6.58 0.42
CA TYR A 507 3.71 -6.73 0.28
C TYR A 507 3.03 -5.44 -0.22
N ARG A 508 3.51 -4.26 0.15
CA ARG A 508 2.96 -2.95 -0.29
C ARG A 508 3.61 -2.45 -1.59
N THR A 509 3.27 -3.12 -2.70
CA THR A 509 3.86 -2.84 -4.03
C THR A 509 3.03 -1.87 -4.87
N ALA A 510 3.63 -1.31 -5.92
CA ALA A 510 2.94 -0.41 -6.86
C ALA A 510 1.80 -1.10 -7.65
N ASP A 511 2.02 -2.36 -8.05
CA ASP A 511 1.00 -3.17 -8.71
C ASP A 511 -0.20 -3.38 -7.80
N LEU A 512 0.08 -3.64 -6.52
CA LEU A 512 -0.96 -3.80 -5.52
C LEU A 512 -1.77 -2.51 -5.32
N TRP A 513 -1.10 -1.37 -5.19
CA TRP A 513 -1.77 -0.07 -5.09
C TRP A 513 -2.76 0.16 -6.25
N CYS A 514 -2.41 -0.22 -7.49
CA CYS A 514 -3.33 -0.14 -8.63
C CYS A 514 -4.56 -1.04 -8.47
N VAL A 515 -4.34 -2.29 -8.06
CA VAL A 515 -5.40 -3.29 -7.89
C VAL A 515 -6.37 -2.88 -6.77
N GLU A 516 -5.85 -2.42 -5.63
CA GLU A 516 -6.67 -1.98 -4.49
C GLU A 516 -7.54 -0.77 -4.84
N PHE A 517 -6.96 0.25 -5.50
CA PHE A 517 -7.70 1.43 -5.90
C PHE A 517 -8.83 1.09 -6.88
N LEU A 518 -8.52 0.30 -7.93
CA LEU A 518 -9.50 -0.04 -8.97
C LEU A 518 -10.57 -1.03 -8.48
N SER A 519 -10.21 -1.95 -7.58
CA SER A 519 -11.17 -2.82 -6.89
C SER A 519 -12.16 -2.00 -6.06
N THR A 520 -11.63 -1.08 -5.25
CA THR A 520 -12.44 -0.18 -4.42
C THR A 520 -13.34 0.69 -5.28
N LEU A 521 -12.81 1.26 -6.38
CA LEU A 521 -13.60 2.07 -7.30
C LEU A 521 -14.79 1.29 -7.88
N ARG A 522 -14.58 0.03 -8.28
CA ARG A 522 -15.66 -0.84 -8.76
C ARG A 522 -16.71 -1.08 -7.68
N GLN A 523 -16.28 -1.30 -6.43
CA GLN A 523 -17.17 -1.56 -5.30
C GLN A 523 -18.04 -0.34 -4.96
N VAL A 524 -17.44 0.85 -4.85
CA VAL A 524 -18.18 2.06 -4.44
C VAL A 524 -19.05 2.64 -5.55
N SER A 525 -18.74 2.31 -6.81
CA SER A 525 -19.54 2.74 -7.96
C SER A 525 -20.76 1.85 -8.22
N ASP A 526 -20.91 0.71 -7.51
CA ASP A 526 -22.05 -0.21 -7.68
C ASP A 526 -23.19 0.14 -6.70
N PRO A 527 -24.33 0.66 -7.20
CA PRO A 527 -25.46 1.09 -6.36
C PRO A 527 -26.11 -0.03 -5.55
N GLY A 528 -25.93 -1.30 -5.94
CA GLY A 528 -26.52 -2.46 -5.27
C GLY A 528 -25.83 -2.88 -3.99
N THR A 529 -24.70 -2.25 -3.66
CA THR A 529 -23.85 -2.65 -2.53
C THR A 529 -24.04 -1.70 -1.35
N ALA A 530 -24.51 -2.20 -0.21
CA ALA A 530 -24.34 -1.46 1.04
C ALA A 530 -22.84 -1.35 1.33
N ASP A 531 -22.30 -0.13 1.30
CA ASP A 531 -20.87 0.08 1.56
C ASP A 531 -20.54 -0.33 3.01
N ARG A 532 -19.86 -1.47 3.13
CA ARG A 532 -19.30 -2.04 4.36
C ARG A 532 -17.85 -2.44 4.13
N ARG A 533 -17.14 -1.77 3.23
CA ARG A 533 -15.78 -2.16 2.86
C ARG A 533 -14.85 -2.08 4.09
N LEU A 534 -13.83 -2.94 4.14
CA LEU A 534 -12.77 -2.81 5.12
C LEU A 534 -11.86 -1.63 4.76
N GLU A 535 -12.13 -0.48 5.37
CA GLU A 535 -11.43 0.78 5.14
C GLU A 535 -9.94 0.69 5.53
N SER A 536 -9.09 1.53 4.94
CA SER A 536 -7.66 1.58 5.27
C SER A 536 -7.39 1.73 6.78
N LEU A 537 -8.11 2.63 7.47
CA LEU A 537 -7.93 2.81 8.92
C LEU A 537 -8.31 1.54 9.69
N GLN A 538 -9.44 0.93 9.36
CA GLN A 538 -9.88 -0.32 9.99
C GLN A 538 -8.88 -1.45 9.74
N ARG A 539 -8.31 -1.51 8.55
CA ARG A 539 -7.27 -2.48 8.17
C ARG A 539 -5.98 -2.27 8.97
N ASP A 540 -5.51 -1.03 9.10
CA ASP A 540 -4.32 -0.72 9.88
C ASP A 540 -4.53 -1.07 11.37
N VAL A 541 -5.71 -0.77 11.92
CA VAL A 541 -6.08 -1.18 13.29
C VAL A 541 -6.12 -2.70 13.42
N LEU A 542 -6.71 -3.41 12.45
CA LEU A 542 -6.74 -4.87 12.43
C LEU A 542 -5.32 -5.46 12.45
N VAL A 543 -4.44 -4.98 11.58
CA VAL A 543 -3.04 -5.44 11.48
C VAL A 543 -2.24 -5.11 12.75
N ASN A 544 -2.42 -3.92 13.33
CA ASN A 544 -1.77 -3.53 14.58
C ASN A 544 -2.24 -4.41 15.76
N ARG A 545 -3.56 -4.62 15.89
CA ARG A 545 -4.12 -5.51 16.92
C ARG A 545 -3.65 -6.95 16.75
N TRP A 546 -3.54 -7.42 15.51
CA TRP A 546 -2.91 -8.70 15.21
C TRP A 546 -1.46 -8.75 15.72
N GLY A 547 -0.64 -7.75 15.43
CA GLY A 547 0.76 -7.69 15.88
C GLY A 547 0.91 -7.74 17.41
N LYS A 548 0.04 -7.03 18.14
CA LYS A 548 0.04 -6.96 19.61
C LYS A 548 -0.64 -8.14 20.32
N ALA A 549 -1.41 -8.97 19.60
CA ALA A 549 -2.18 -10.05 20.19
C ALA A 549 -1.28 -11.20 20.68
N ARG A 550 -1.54 -11.68 21.90
CA ARG A 550 -0.82 -12.79 22.56
C ARG A 550 -1.29 -14.14 22.04
N ARG A 551 -2.59 -14.31 21.73
CA ARG A 551 -3.16 -15.56 21.20
C ARG A 551 -4.28 -15.31 20.19
N ARG A 552 -4.09 -15.82 18.98
CA ARG A 552 -4.89 -15.46 17.80
C ARG A 552 -5.70 -16.64 17.29
N LEU A 553 -6.95 -16.39 16.90
CA LEU A 553 -7.79 -17.34 16.18
C LEU A 553 -8.13 -16.77 14.79
N VAL A 554 -7.86 -17.55 13.74
CA VAL A 554 -8.25 -17.21 12.37
C VAL A 554 -9.13 -18.32 11.81
N LEU A 555 -10.33 -17.96 11.37
CA LEU A 555 -11.31 -18.86 10.78
C LEU A 555 -11.57 -18.38 9.35
N CYS A 556 -11.13 -19.14 8.36
CA CYS A 556 -11.31 -18.76 6.96
C CYS A 556 -12.05 -19.86 6.21
N ASP A 557 -13.15 -19.50 5.57
CA ASP A 557 -13.70 -20.36 4.53
C ASP A 557 -12.68 -20.55 3.38
N TYR A 558 -12.79 -21.66 2.66
CA TYR A 558 -11.93 -21.94 1.51
C TYR A 558 -12.50 -21.44 0.17
N ASP A 559 -13.66 -21.95 -0.25
CA ASP A 559 -14.19 -21.79 -1.60
C ASP A 559 -14.90 -20.44 -1.74
N GLY A 560 -14.37 -19.53 -2.56
CA GLY A 560 -14.85 -18.16 -2.71
C GLY A 560 -14.16 -17.16 -1.78
N THR A 561 -13.56 -17.64 -0.68
CA THR A 561 -12.83 -16.83 0.30
C THR A 561 -11.31 -16.86 0.09
N LEU A 562 -10.69 -18.03 0.10
CA LEU A 562 -9.23 -18.20 -0.13
C LEU A 562 -8.89 -18.55 -1.58
N THR A 563 -9.88 -18.98 -2.35
CA THR A 563 -9.76 -19.24 -3.80
C THR A 563 -11.02 -18.75 -4.51
N PRO A 564 -10.96 -18.18 -5.72
CA PRO A 564 -12.16 -17.81 -6.45
C PRO A 564 -13.07 -19.02 -6.71
N LEU A 565 -14.39 -18.81 -6.71
CA LEU A 565 -15.35 -19.86 -7.06
C LEU A 565 -15.12 -20.36 -8.50
N VAL A 566 -14.87 -21.66 -8.63
CA VAL A 566 -14.66 -22.32 -9.93
C VAL A 566 -15.86 -23.19 -10.31
N ARG A 567 -16.11 -23.33 -11.62
CA ARG A 567 -17.24 -24.13 -12.13
C ARG A 567 -17.13 -25.63 -11.82
N THR A 568 -15.91 -26.15 -11.71
CA THR A 568 -15.61 -27.57 -11.42
C THR A 568 -14.79 -27.64 -10.14
N PRO A 569 -15.29 -28.25 -9.04
CA PRO A 569 -14.64 -28.23 -7.73
C PRO A 569 -13.18 -28.68 -7.73
N ASP A 570 -12.77 -29.63 -8.58
CA ASP A 570 -11.39 -30.12 -8.68
C ASP A 570 -10.39 -29.06 -9.16
N ARG A 571 -10.86 -28.06 -9.92
CA ARG A 571 -10.01 -26.95 -10.38
C ARG A 571 -9.74 -25.91 -9.31
N ALA A 572 -10.39 -26.01 -8.14
CA ALA A 572 -10.16 -25.10 -7.03
C ALA A 572 -8.83 -25.37 -6.34
N LYS A 573 -8.17 -26.51 -6.63
CA LYS A 573 -6.95 -26.99 -5.95
C LYS A 573 -5.98 -25.85 -5.61
N PRO A 574 -5.55 -25.73 -4.35
CA PRO A 574 -4.75 -24.60 -3.91
C PRO A 574 -3.42 -24.55 -4.65
N LYS A 575 -3.06 -23.34 -5.11
CA LYS A 575 -1.77 -23.10 -5.77
C LYS A 575 -0.67 -22.97 -4.71
N ARG A 576 0.57 -23.25 -5.12
CA ARG A 576 1.76 -23.12 -4.26
C ARG A 576 1.84 -21.80 -3.46
N PRO A 577 1.61 -20.61 -4.05
CA PRO A 577 1.69 -19.36 -3.30
C PRO A 577 0.70 -19.28 -2.12
N LEU A 578 -0.52 -19.82 -2.29
CA LEU A 578 -1.51 -19.87 -1.22
C LEU A 578 -1.09 -20.86 -0.12
N LEU A 579 -0.63 -22.06 -0.51
CA LEU A 579 -0.13 -23.06 0.44
C LEU A 579 1.05 -22.53 1.25
N ASP A 580 1.96 -21.81 0.61
CA ASP A 580 3.11 -21.22 1.29
C ASP A 580 2.71 -20.10 2.24
N LEU A 581 1.71 -19.28 1.89
CA LEU A 581 1.15 -18.26 2.78
C LEU A 581 0.46 -18.88 3.99
N LEU A 582 -0.43 -19.85 3.78
CA LEU A 582 -1.11 -20.56 4.86
C LEU A 582 -0.13 -21.29 5.78
N ARG A 583 0.96 -21.85 5.23
CA ARG A 583 2.04 -22.43 6.03
C ARG A 583 2.69 -21.40 6.93
N ARG A 584 3.05 -20.22 6.41
CA ARG A 584 3.71 -19.17 7.21
C ARG A 584 2.82 -18.67 8.34
N ILE A 585 1.56 -18.36 8.04
CA ILE A 585 0.62 -17.86 9.05
C ILE A 585 0.31 -18.97 10.07
N GLY A 586 0.04 -20.19 9.64
CA GLY A 586 -0.19 -21.32 10.54
C GLY A 586 1.03 -21.73 11.38
N SER A 587 2.24 -21.34 10.97
CA SER A 587 3.47 -21.51 11.77
C SER A 587 3.75 -20.34 12.71
N THR A 588 2.95 -19.28 12.68
CA THR A 588 3.14 -18.13 13.58
C THR A 588 2.83 -18.57 15.02
N ALA A 589 3.71 -18.24 15.96
CA ALA A 589 3.52 -18.60 17.37
C ALA A 589 2.14 -18.12 17.88
N ASN A 590 1.52 -18.93 18.74
CA ASN A 590 0.23 -18.65 19.38
C ASN A 590 -0.90 -18.30 18.40
N THR A 591 -0.87 -18.87 17.17
CA THR A 591 -1.86 -18.62 16.13
C THR A 591 -2.58 -19.91 15.75
N ASP A 592 -3.85 -20.01 16.15
CA ASP A 592 -4.72 -21.11 15.76
C ASP A 592 -5.44 -20.73 14.44
N PHE A 593 -4.90 -21.15 13.30
CA PHE A 593 -5.52 -20.93 11.99
C PHE A 593 -6.35 -22.14 11.57
N TYR A 594 -7.64 -21.97 11.30
CA TYR A 594 -8.51 -23.00 10.75
C TYR A 594 -8.98 -22.65 9.34
N VAL A 595 -8.83 -23.62 8.43
CA VAL A 595 -9.52 -23.63 7.13
C VAL A 595 -10.85 -24.34 7.31
N VAL A 596 -11.95 -23.63 7.05
CA VAL A 596 -13.32 -24.11 7.13
C VAL A 596 -13.83 -24.40 5.72
N SER A 597 -14.38 -25.57 5.46
CA SER A 597 -14.89 -25.90 4.13
C SER A 597 -16.07 -26.88 4.18
N GLY A 598 -16.93 -26.79 3.16
CA GLY A 598 -17.97 -27.79 2.88
C GLY A 598 -17.45 -29.04 2.15
N ARG A 599 -16.17 -29.07 1.77
CA ARG A 599 -15.53 -30.21 1.09
C ARG A 599 -15.39 -31.42 2.01
N ASP A 600 -15.31 -32.59 1.39
CA ASP A 600 -15.10 -33.84 2.12
C ASP A 600 -13.71 -33.88 2.79
N ARG A 601 -13.60 -34.73 3.81
CA ARG A 601 -12.37 -34.91 4.59
C ARG A 601 -11.17 -35.33 3.73
N ALA A 602 -11.36 -36.22 2.76
CA ALA A 602 -10.25 -36.76 1.97
C ALA A 602 -9.63 -35.67 1.06
N THR A 603 -10.47 -34.82 0.48
CA THR A 603 -10.01 -33.64 -0.29
C THR A 603 -9.26 -32.65 0.60
N MET A 604 -9.79 -32.35 1.79
CA MET A 604 -9.14 -31.43 2.74
C MET A 604 -7.78 -31.96 3.21
N GLU A 605 -7.68 -33.27 3.44
CA GLU A 605 -6.43 -33.94 3.79
C GLU A 605 -5.42 -33.91 2.63
N GLU A 606 -5.83 -34.23 1.40
CA GLU A 606 -4.95 -34.19 0.22
C GLU A 606 -4.36 -32.78 0.01
N TRP A 607 -5.17 -31.74 0.21
CA TRP A 607 -4.81 -30.37 -0.15
C TRP A 607 -4.08 -29.63 0.96
N PHE A 608 -4.44 -29.86 2.23
CA PHE A 608 -3.96 -29.09 3.37
C PHE A 608 -3.39 -29.95 4.50
N GLY A 609 -3.44 -31.28 4.42
CA GLY A 609 -3.03 -32.18 5.50
C GLY A 609 -1.62 -31.92 6.02
N LEU A 610 -0.70 -31.50 5.14
CA LEU A 610 0.70 -31.16 5.45
C LEU A 610 0.92 -29.73 5.98
N LEU A 611 -0.13 -28.91 6.11
CA LEU A 611 -0.01 -27.55 6.61
C LEU A 611 -0.21 -27.49 8.13
N PRO A 612 0.47 -26.57 8.83
CA PRO A 612 0.29 -26.33 10.26
C PRO A 612 -0.98 -25.51 10.53
N VAL A 613 -2.13 -26.00 10.05
CA VAL A 613 -3.43 -25.35 10.22
C VAL A 613 -4.44 -26.40 10.70
N GLY A 614 -5.45 -25.95 11.43
CA GLY A 614 -6.65 -26.73 11.72
C GLY A 614 -7.53 -26.83 10.48
N LEU A 615 -8.27 -27.93 10.37
CA LEU A 615 -9.15 -28.21 9.24
C LEU A 615 -10.55 -28.55 9.74
N ILE A 616 -11.56 -27.89 9.18
CA ILE A 616 -12.97 -28.21 9.39
C ILE A 616 -13.55 -28.61 8.04
N ALA A 617 -13.99 -29.87 7.92
CA ALA A 617 -14.53 -30.44 6.69
C ALA A 617 -16.03 -30.75 6.84
N GLU A 618 -16.72 -30.85 5.70
CA GLU A 618 -18.15 -31.14 5.60
C GLU A 618 -19.00 -30.27 6.54
N HIS A 619 -18.74 -28.95 6.57
CA HIS A 619 -19.47 -27.99 7.41
C HIS A 619 -19.44 -28.28 8.92
N GLY A 620 -18.43 -29.01 9.42
CA GLY A 620 -18.28 -29.29 10.85
C GLY A 620 -18.41 -30.74 11.27
N VAL A 621 -18.66 -31.66 10.33
CA VAL A 621 -18.70 -33.11 10.64
C VAL A 621 -17.34 -33.60 11.14
N TRP A 622 -16.27 -33.11 10.51
CA TRP A 622 -14.90 -33.51 10.81
C TRP A 622 -14.08 -32.30 11.18
N ARG A 623 -13.34 -32.42 12.29
CA ARG A 623 -12.38 -31.40 12.73
C ARG A 623 -11.02 -32.03 12.97
N SER A 624 -9.99 -31.33 12.53
CA SER A 624 -8.61 -31.57 12.96
C SER A 624 -8.06 -30.26 13.51
N ASP A 625 -7.43 -30.33 14.68
CA ASP A 625 -6.82 -29.17 15.32
C ASP A 625 -5.40 -28.94 14.75
N PRO A 626 -4.89 -27.70 14.72
CA PRO A 626 -3.53 -27.43 14.29
C PRO A 626 -2.51 -28.16 15.19
N PRO A 627 -1.28 -28.43 14.70
CA PRO A 627 -0.22 -28.96 15.55
C PRO A 627 0.00 -28.02 16.76
N GLN A 628 0.00 -28.56 17.98
CA GLN A 628 0.16 -27.76 19.19
C GLN A 628 1.51 -27.03 19.21
N HIS A 629 1.49 -25.74 19.57
CA HIS A 629 2.68 -24.97 19.95
C HIS A 629 3.04 -25.30 21.41
N GLY A 630 4.33 -25.42 21.72
CA GLY A 630 4.84 -26.00 22.97
C GLY A 630 4.31 -25.37 24.27
N ASP A 631 4.39 -26.19 25.33
CA ASP A 631 4.07 -26.03 26.77
C ASP A 631 2.66 -26.38 27.25
N ASP A 632 1.64 -26.49 26.39
CA ASP A 632 0.35 -27.10 26.73
C ASP A 632 0.24 -28.54 26.17
N ALA A 633 1.24 -29.38 26.48
CA ALA A 633 1.11 -30.83 26.34
C ALA A 633 0.14 -31.35 27.42
N GLY A 634 -1.14 -31.00 27.28
CA GLY A 634 -2.22 -31.66 28.01
C GLY A 634 -2.19 -33.14 27.64
N ASP A 635 -2.14 -33.97 28.67
CA ASP A 635 -2.01 -35.43 28.65
C ASP A 635 -2.53 -36.09 27.36
N GLU A 636 -1.69 -36.91 26.73
CA GLU A 636 -2.03 -37.86 25.65
C GLU A 636 -2.98 -38.97 26.16
N ALA A 637 -4.11 -38.59 26.74
CA ALA A 637 -5.07 -39.48 27.37
C ALA A 637 -6.47 -39.28 26.78
N ASP A 638 -6.62 -39.25 25.45
CA ASP A 638 -7.95 -39.26 24.81
C ASP A 638 -7.99 -39.96 23.43
N ALA A 639 -7.03 -40.83 23.13
CA ALA A 639 -7.03 -41.66 21.91
C ALA A 639 -8.10 -42.78 21.89
N ALA A 640 -9.01 -42.81 22.88
CA ALA A 640 -10.08 -43.81 22.99
C ALA A 640 -11.50 -43.23 22.86
N VAL A 641 -11.65 -42.04 22.25
CA VAL A 641 -12.98 -41.48 21.93
C VAL A 641 -13.47 -42.05 20.59
N SER A 642 -14.62 -42.72 20.64
CA SER A 642 -15.37 -43.23 19.47
C SER A 642 -15.49 -42.14 18.38
N GLY A 643 -15.00 -42.43 17.16
CA GLY A 643 -15.13 -41.52 16.01
C GLY A 643 -13.87 -40.75 15.60
N THR A 644 -12.69 -41.13 16.07
CA THR A 644 -11.40 -40.54 15.67
C THR A 644 -10.75 -41.33 14.52
N ILE A 645 -10.19 -40.64 13.52
CA ILE A 645 -9.43 -41.22 12.40
C ILE A 645 -8.05 -40.58 12.37
N VAL A 646 -7.00 -41.38 12.15
CA VAL A 646 -5.64 -40.89 11.89
C VAL A 646 -5.30 -41.14 10.43
N ASP A 647 -4.98 -40.08 9.69
CA ASP A 647 -4.61 -40.18 8.28
C ASP A 647 -3.10 -40.48 8.10
N PRO A 648 -2.65 -40.88 6.88
CA PRO A 648 -1.25 -41.17 6.59
C PRO A 648 -0.26 -40.02 6.85
N SER A 649 -0.76 -38.78 6.90
CA SER A 649 0.03 -37.60 7.27
C SER A 649 0.35 -37.51 8.77
N GLY A 650 -0.25 -38.36 9.60
CA GLY A 650 -0.22 -38.29 11.06
C GLY A 650 -1.29 -37.38 11.65
N ARG A 651 -2.13 -36.74 10.83
CA ARG A 651 -3.19 -35.84 11.29
C ARG A 651 -4.34 -36.62 11.95
N VAL A 652 -4.78 -36.12 13.10
CA VAL A 652 -5.92 -36.66 13.85
C VAL A 652 -7.19 -35.90 13.50
N TRP A 653 -8.20 -36.63 13.01
CA TRP A 653 -9.53 -36.15 12.69
C TRP A 653 -10.54 -36.65 13.70
N ARG A 654 -11.30 -35.73 14.28
CA ARG A 654 -12.38 -35.99 15.25
C ARG A 654 -13.72 -35.76 14.57
N ARG A 655 -14.62 -36.73 14.69
CA ARG A 655 -16.00 -36.58 14.21
C ARG A 655 -16.87 -35.85 15.24
N ALA A 656 -17.79 -35.01 14.78
CA ALA A 656 -18.77 -34.36 15.64
C ALA A 656 -19.63 -35.40 16.39
N ALA A 657 -19.85 -35.15 17.68
CA ALA A 657 -20.64 -36.04 18.54
C ALA A 657 -22.14 -36.01 18.18
N ASN A 658 -22.85 -37.10 18.49
CA ASN A 658 -24.31 -37.21 18.37
C ASN A 658 -24.89 -37.04 16.96
N LEU A 659 -24.12 -37.32 15.90
CA LEU A 659 -24.66 -37.38 14.54
C LEU A 659 -25.47 -38.67 14.32
N PRO A 660 -26.67 -38.60 13.69
CA PRO A 660 -27.46 -39.79 13.38
C PRO A 660 -26.73 -40.68 12.39
N ASP A 661 -26.87 -42.00 12.56
CA ASP A 661 -26.22 -42.98 11.69
C ASP A 661 -26.72 -42.78 10.24
N PRO A 662 -25.84 -42.44 9.28
CA PRO A 662 -26.21 -42.27 7.87
C PRO A 662 -26.95 -43.48 7.29
N LYS A 663 -26.72 -44.69 7.81
CA LYS A 663 -27.41 -45.91 7.36
C LYS A 663 -28.92 -45.88 7.58
N VAL A 664 -29.42 -45.07 8.51
CA VAL A 664 -30.84 -45.04 8.90
C VAL A 664 -31.65 -44.14 7.97
N TRP A 665 -31.11 -42.98 7.59
CA TRP A 665 -31.85 -41.97 6.84
C TRP A 665 -31.45 -41.85 5.37
N ARG A 666 -30.19 -42.19 5.01
CA ARG A 666 -29.72 -42.04 3.62
C ARG A 666 -30.58 -42.76 2.59
N PRO A 667 -30.94 -44.05 2.75
CA PRO A 667 -31.71 -44.74 1.71
C PRO A 667 -33.02 -44.05 1.38
N ILE A 668 -33.66 -43.45 2.37
CA ILE A 668 -34.95 -42.74 2.24
C ILE A 668 -34.76 -41.43 1.46
N ILE A 669 -33.72 -40.67 1.79
CA ILE A 669 -33.43 -39.39 1.13
C ILE A 669 -32.89 -39.59 -0.29
N GLU A 670 -32.06 -40.62 -0.49
CA GLU A 670 -31.49 -41.02 -1.77
C GLU A 670 -32.61 -41.40 -2.76
N GLU A 671 -33.59 -42.19 -2.33
CA GLU A 671 -34.76 -42.53 -3.15
C GLU A 671 -35.52 -41.27 -3.61
N LEU A 672 -35.69 -40.26 -2.75
CA LEU A 672 -36.36 -39.01 -3.12
C LEU A 672 -35.55 -38.18 -4.12
N MET A 673 -34.21 -38.13 -3.95
CA MET A 673 -33.34 -37.40 -4.86
C MET A 673 -33.17 -38.11 -6.21
N ASP A 674 -33.14 -39.44 -6.23
CA ASP A 674 -33.07 -40.24 -7.45
C ASP A 674 -34.32 -40.05 -8.31
N GLN A 675 -35.52 -39.97 -7.69
CA GLN A 675 -36.74 -39.60 -8.40
C GLN A 675 -36.65 -38.20 -9.02
N ALA A 676 -35.96 -37.26 -8.38
CA ALA A 676 -35.72 -35.93 -8.96
C ALA A 676 -34.73 -36.01 -10.14
N VAL A 677 -33.73 -36.89 -10.08
CA VAL A 677 -32.80 -37.15 -11.18
C VAL A 677 -33.51 -37.74 -12.40
N GLU A 678 -34.43 -38.68 -12.21
CA GLU A 678 -35.25 -39.25 -13.29
C GLU A 678 -36.10 -38.19 -14.02
N ARG A 679 -36.63 -37.22 -13.26
CA ARG A 679 -37.50 -36.15 -13.80
C ARG A 679 -36.73 -34.99 -14.41
N VAL A 680 -35.49 -34.76 -13.97
CA VAL A 680 -34.63 -33.67 -14.45
C VAL A 680 -33.37 -34.25 -15.10
N PRO A 681 -33.41 -34.51 -16.43
CA PRO A 681 -32.27 -35.06 -17.14
C PRO A 681 -31.00 -34.21 -16.96
N LYS A 682 -29.86 -34.88 -16.77
CA LYS A 682 -28.52 -34.29 -16.49
C LYS A 682 -28.32 -33.73 -15.09
N SER A 683 -29.28 -33.87 -14.18
CA SER A 683 -29.02 -33.68 -12.75
C SER A 683 -28.39 -34.95 -12.16
N PHE A 684 -27.78 -34.85 -10.99
CA PHE A 684 -27.16 -36.00 -10.30
C PHE A 684 -27.16 -35.81 -8.79
N VAL A 685 -27.02 -36.92 -8.06
CA VAL A 685 -26.84 -36.94 -6.60
C VAL A 685 -25.36 -37.12 -6.27
N GLU A 686 -24.86 -36.30 -5.35
CA GLU A 686 -23.52 -36.41 -4.77
C GLU A 686 -23.62 -36.97 -3.34
N HIS A 687 -22.78 -37.95 -3.03
CA HIS A 687 -22.75 -38.63 -1.73
C HIS A 687 -21.52 -38.20 -0.91
N LYS A 688 -21.74 -37.46 0.19
CA LYS A 688 -20.70 -37.05 1.16
C LYS A 688 -20.91 -37.78 2.49
N SER A 689 -19.87 -38.00 3.30
CA SER A 689 -19.91 -38.97 4.42
C SER A 689 -21.16 -38.87 5.33
N SER A 690 -21.67 -37.65 5.59
CA SER A 690 -22.91 -37.43 6.35
C SER A 690 -23.93 -36.47 5.66
N THR A 691 -23.83 -36.26 4.34
CA THR A 691 -24.70 -35.33 3.56
C THR A 691 -25.06 -35.95 2.19
N LEU A 692 -26.25 -35.64 1.67
CA LEU A 692 -26.64 -35.94 0.28
C LEU A 692 -26.96 -34.63 -0.44
N ALA A 693 -26.49 -34.46 -1.68
CA ALA A 693 -26.68 -33.24 -2.45
C ALA A 693 -27.21 -33.53 -3.85
N TRP A 694 -28.31 -32.90 -4.25
CA TRP A 694 -28.85 -32.98 -5.60
C TRP A 694 -28.44 -31.73 -6.42
N HIS A 695 -27.67 -31.95 -7.49
CA HIS A 695 -27.11 -30.89 -8.34
C HIS A 695 -27.91 -30.73 -9.63
N TYR A 696 -28.40 -29.52 -9.90
CA TYR A 696 -29.22 -29.23 -11.09
C TYR A 696 -28.75 -27.99 -11.88
N ARG A 697 -27.54 -27.50 -11.61
CA ARG A 697 -26.97 -26.29 -12.22
C ARG A 697 -26.83 -26.36 -13.74
N LEU A 698 -26.52 -27.53 -14.29
CA LEU A 698 -26.30 -27.74 -15.73
C LEU A 698 -27.55 -28.23 -16.48
N CYS A 699 -28.71 -28.22 -15.81
CA CYS A 699 -29.98 -28.71 -16.34
C CYS A 699 -30.83 -27.58 -16.93
N ASP A 700 -31.92 -27.95 -17.61
CA ASP A 700 -32.98 -26.99 -17.97
C ASP A 700 -33.54 -26.35 -16.69
N GLN A 701 -33.35 -25.04 -16.54
CA GLN A 701 -33.66 -24.35 -15.30
C GLN A 701 -35.16 -24.23 -15.04
N ARG A 702 -36.00 -24.25 -16.08
CA ARG A 702 -37.45 -24.15 -15.91
C ARG A 702 -38.00 -25.47 -15.36
N LEU A 703 -37.52 -26.60 -15.89
CA LEU A 703 -37.87 -27.92 -15.39
C LEU A 703 -37.30 -28.17 -13.98
N ALA A 704 -36.02 -27.85 -13.79
CA ALA A 704 -35.32 -28.08 -12.52
C ALA A 704 -35.89 -27.23 -11.37
N ASN A 705 -36.26 -25.97 -11.61
CA ASN A 705 -36.86 -25.14 -10.56
C ASN A 705 -38.22 -25.69 -10.08
N LYS A 706 -39.01 -26.27 -10.98
CA LYS A 706 -40.29 -26.92 -10.64
C LYS A 706 -40.06 -28.17 -9.79
N GLU A 707 -39.16 -29.06 -10.22
CA GLU A 707 -38.84 -30.26 -9.44
C GLU A 707 -38.19 -29.92 -8.09
N ARG A 708 -37.36 -28.88 -8.04
CA ARG A 708 -36.76 -28.39 -6.79
C ARG A 708 -37.83 -28.07 -5.74
N GLU A 709 -38.89 -27.36 -6.11
CA GLU A 709 -39.97 -27.01 -5.19
C GLU A 709 -40.71 -28.26 -4.68
N GLU A 710 -40.97 -29.23 -5.56
CA GLU A 710 -41.59 -30.52 -5.20
C GLU A 710 -40.67 -31.40 -4.34
N LEU A 711 -39.38 -31.42 -4.63
CA LEU A 711 -38.37 -32.14 -3.86
C LEU A 711 -38.21 -31.54 -2.45
N LEU A 712 -38.12 -30.21 -2.33
CA LEU A 712 -38.02 -29.54 -1.03
C LEU A 712 -39.24 -29.80 -0.14
N HIS A 713 -40.45 -29.80 -0.72
CA HIS A 713 -41.66 -30.15 0.02
C HIS A 713 -41.57 -31.57 0.61
N ARG A 714 -41.20 -32.56 -0.21
CA ARG A 714 -41.05 -33.97 0.23
C ARG A 714 -39.92 -34.13 1.25
N LEU A 715 -38.79 -33.46 1.03
CA LEU A 715 -37.67 -33.52 1.96
C LEU A 715 -38.02 -32.89 3.31
N HIS A 716 -38.72 -31.75 3.35
CA HIS A 716 -39.15 -31.14 4.62
C HIS A 716 -40.05 -32.06 5.47
N GLU A 717 -40.93 -32.85 4.86
CA GLU A 717 -41.80 -33.80 5.57
C GLU A 717 -41.04 -34.96 6.24
N VAL A 718 -39.89 -35.33 5.68
CA VAL A 718 -39.10 -36.50 6.11
C VAL A 718 -37.93 -36.07 7.00
N CYS A 719 -37.21 -35.01 6.62
CA CYS A 719 -35.98 -34.56 7.28
C CYS A 719 -36.18 -34.28 8.78
N GLY A 720 -37.30 -33.64 9.16
CA GLY A 720 -37.59 -33.30 10.56
C GLY A 720 -37.66 -34.53 11.50
N LYS A 721 -38.03 -35.71 10.98
CA LYS A 721 -38.12 -36.95 11.78
C LYS A 721 -36.75 -37.54 12.14
N TYR A 722 -35.72 -37.21 11.38
CA TYR A 722 -34.37 -37.74 11.53
C TYR A 722 -33.37 -36.70 12.04
N GLY A 723 -33.87 -35.53 12.49
CA GLY A 723 -33.02 -34.41 12.90
C GLY A 723 -32.25 -33.79 11.73
N LEU A 724 -32.70 -33.97 10.49
CA LEU A 724 -32.07 -33.43 9.29
C LEU A 724 -32.69 -32.09 8.91
N MET A 725 -31.94 -31.28 8.18
CA MET A 725 -32.40 -30.05 7.53
C MET A 725 -32.01 -30.07 6.05
N THR A 726 -32.80 -29.37 5.26
CA THR A 726 -32.55 -29.11 3.84
C THR A 726 -31.90 -27.74 3.68
N MET A 727 -30.82 -27.68 2.92
CA MET A 727 -30.15 -26.45 2.53
C MET A 727 -30.35 -26.19 1.04
N GLU A 728 -30.77 -24.99 0.70
CA GLU A 728 -30.81 -24.51 -0.68
C GLU A 728 -29.56 -23.68 -0.96
N ASN A 729 -28.66 -24.24 -1.77
CA ASN A 729 -27.47 -23.55 -2.26
C ASN A 729 -27.63 -23.23 -3.76
N SER A 730 -26.69 -22.47 -4.34
CA SER A 730 -26.80 -21.98 -5.72
C SER A 730 -26.93 -23.12 -6.74
N LYS A 731 -28.18 -23.49 -7.06
CA LYS A 731 -28.55 -24.60 -7.95
C LYS A 731 -28.21 -26.01 -7.43
N VAL A 732 -28.28 -26.18 -6.11
CA VAL A 732 -28.08 -27.46 -5.39
C VAL A 732 -29.07 -27.55 -4.21
N VAL A 733 -29.65 -28.72 -3.95
CA VAL A 733 -30.40 -29.01 -2.71
C VAL A 733 -29.62 -30.02 -1.88
N GLU A 734 -29.21 -29.65 -0.68
CA GLU A 734 -28.43 -30.48 0.25
C GLU A 734 -29.27 -30.92 1.45
N VAL A 735 -29.06 -32.14 1.95
CA VAL A 735 -29.66 -32.66 3.18
C VAL A 735 -28.55 -33.03 4.16
N CYS A 736 -28.53 -32.36 5.31
CA CYS A 736 -27.54 -32.54 6.37
C CYS A 736 -28.22 -32.56 7.76
N HIS A 737 -27.49 -32.88 8.82
CA HIS A 737 -28.03 -32.86 10.18
C HIS A 737 -28.18 -31.43 10.71
N VAL A 738 -29.25 -31.14 11.48
CA VAL A 738 -29.54 -29.83 12.08
C VAL A 738 -28.38 -29.29 12.93
N SER A 739 -27.60 -30.18 13.55
CA SER A 739 -26.46 -29.78 14.38
C SER A 739 -25.16 -29.55 13.59
N ILE A 740 -25.18 -29.62 12.26
CA ILE A 740 -24.00 -29.40 11.42
C ILE A 740 -24.14 -28.03 10.75
N SER A 741 -23.30 -27.09 11.17
CA SER A 741 -23.08 -25.84 10.47
C SER A 741 -21.67 -25.31 10.74
N LYS A 742 -21.15 -24.48 9.83
CA LYS A 742 -19.87 -23.80 10.02
C LYS A 742 -19.85 -23.04 11.36
N GLY A 743 -20.96 -22.37 11.71
CA GLY A 743 -21.16 -21.72 13.00
C GLY A 743 -20.99 -22.64 14.20
N LEU A 744 -21.76 -23.74 14.27
CA LEU A 744 -21.67 -24.68 15.38
C LEU A 744 -20.29 -25.34 15.51
N ALA A 745 -19.59 -25.54 14.39
CA ALA A 745 -18.25 -26.11 14.38
C ALA A 745 -17.20 -25.18 15.03
N VAL A 746 -17.36 -23.86 14.85
CA VAL A 746 -16.41 -22.87 15.37
C VAL A 746 -16.76 -22.37 16.77
N VAL A 747 -18.00 -22.51 17.25
CA VAL A 747 -18.42 -22.07 18.60
C VAL A 747 -17.48 -22.58 19.71
N PRO A 748 -17.14 -23.89 19.78
CA PRO A 748 -16.23 -24.38 20.82
C PRO A 748 -14.83 -23.79 20.71
N LEU A 749 -14.39 -23.38 19.52
CA LEU A 749 -13.09 -22.73 19.31
C LEU A 749 -13.16 -21.27 19.79
N ALA A 750 -14.11 -20.50 19.26
CA ALA A 750 -14.25 -19.07 19.54
C ALA A 750 -14.60 -18.76 21.01
N GLN A 751 -15.32 -19.66 21.70
CA GLN A 751 -15.72 -19.48 23.11
C GLN A 751 -14.87 -20.28 24.10
N GLY A 752 -14.26 -21.37 23.66
CA GLY A 752 -13.45 -22.23 24.52
C GLY A 752 -11.98 -21.81 24.65
N GLY A 753 -11.46 -21.04 23.69
CA GLY A 753 -10.08 -20.54 23.74
C GLY A 753 -9.96 -19.16 24.37
N SER A 754 -8.86 -18.93 25.08
CA SER A 754 -8.45 -17.63 25.60
C SER A 754 -7.80 -16.77 24.50
N TYR A 755 -8.57 -16.38 23.50
CA TYR A 755 -8.10 -15.54 22.39
C TYR A 755 -8.33 -14.06 22.66
N ASP A 756 -7.33 -13.23 22.41
CA ASP A 756 -7.44 -11.77 22.43
C ASP A 756 -7.62 -11.16 21.03
N PHE A 757 -7.46 -11.98 19.98
CA PHE A 757 -7.76 -11.63 18.60
C PHE A 757 -8.50 -12.76 17.87
N ILE A 758 -9.63 -12.44 17.22
CA ILE A 758 -10.41 -13.37 16.41
C ILE A 758 -10.74 -12.76 15.05
N LEU A 759 -10.39 -13.44 13.96
CA LEU A 759 -10.76 -13.08 12.59
C LEU A 759 -11.57 -14.20 11.94
N ALA A 760 -12.77 -13.90 11.46
CA ALA A 760 -13.59 -14.83 10.68
C ALA A 760 -13.90 -14.27 9.29
N ALA A 761 -13.61 -15.04 8.23
CA ALA A 761 -13.81 -14.63 6.84
C ALA A 761 -14.57 -15.69 6.04
N GLY A 762 -15.54 -15.26 5.23
CA GLY A 762 -16.41 -16.14 4.44
C GLY A 762 -17.13 -15.41 3.30
N ASP A 763 -17.58 -16.11 2.27
CA ASP A 763 -18.15 -15.52 1.05
C ASP A 763 -19.64 -15.82 0.86
N ASP A 764 -20.17 -16.90 1.46
CA ASP A 764 -21.50 -17.41 1.14
C ASP A 764 -22.51 -17.29 2.30
N THR A 765 -23.72 -17.78 2.10
CA THR A 765 -24.78 -17.76 3.12
C THR A 765 -24.52 -18.73 4.27
N THR A 766 -23.73 -19.79 4.05
CA THR A 766 -23.40 -20.77 5.09
C THR A 766 -22.45 -20.16 6.12
N ASP A 767 -21.58 -19.23 5.70
CA ASP A 767 -20.65 -18.48 6.57
C ASP A 767 -21.34 -17.49 7.51
N GLU A 768 -22.58 -17.09 7.22
CA GLU A 768 -23.35 -16.19 8.10
C GLU A 768 -23.57 -16.80 9.50
N THR A 769 -23.58 -18.14 9.58
CA THR A 769 -23.62 -18.88 10.85
C THR A 769 -22.28 -18.78 11.60
N MET A 770 -21.16 -18.78 10.89
CA MET A 770 -19.82 -18.56 11.44
C MET A 770 -19.68 -17.14 11.99
N PHE A 771 -20.09 -16.11 11.25
CA PHE A 771 -20.03 -14.73 11.73
C PHE A 771 -20.90 -14.50 12.98
N SER A 772 -22.06 -15.17 13.06
CA SER A 772 -22.95 -15.07 14.23
C SER A 772 -22.40 -15.77 15.47
N ALA A 773 -21.47 -16.71 15.31
CA ALA A 773 -20.83 -17.45 16.40
C ALA A 773 -19.66 -16.68 17.06
N ILE A 774 -19.11 -15.68 16.37
CA ILE A 774 -18.00 -14.87 16.88
C ILE A 774 -18.51 -13.91 17.96
N PRO A 775 -17.85 -13.83 19.13
CA PRO A 775 -18.25 -12.89 20.17
C PRO A 775 -18.16 -11.44 19.67
N PRO A 776 -19.04 -10.54 20.13
CA PRO A 776 -18.93 -9.13 19.79
C PRO A 776 -17.60 -8.59 20.30
N SER A 777 -16.93 -7.75 19.49
CA SER A 777 -15.68 -7.14 19.95
C SER A 777 -15.96 -6.24 21.13
N SER A 778 -15.02 -6.22 22.09
CA SER A 778 -15.01 -5.25 23.19
C SER A 778 -14.84 -3.80 22.70
N PHE A 779 -14.47 -3.60 21.43
CA PHE A 779 -14.30 -2.32 20.78
C PHE A 779 -15.36 -2.12 19.69
N ASP A 780 -16.25 -1.14 19.86
CA ASP A 780 -17.11 -0.67 18.77
C ASP A 780 -16.38 0.44 17.99
N LEU A 781 -15.89 0.10 16.80
CA LEU A 781 -15.15 0.99 15.90
C LEU A 781 -16.05 2.03 15.21
N ASP A 782 -17.37 1.88 15.27
CA ASP A 782 -18.35 2.83 14.72
C ASP A 782 -18.19 4.25 15.32
N GLY A 783 -17.47 4.38 16.44
CA GLY A 783 -17.25 5.63 17.16
C GLY A 783 -15.92 6.37 16.90
N LEU A 784 -14.94 5.80 16.18
CA LEU A 784 -13.61 6.44 16.04
C LEU A 784 -13.62 7.75 15.21
N GLY A 785 -14.67 8.01 14.43
CA GLY A 785 -14.90 9.30 13.79
C GLY A 785 -15.57 10.36 14.68
N THR A 786 -15.98 10.03 15.92
CA THR A 786 -16.93 10.85 16.70
C THR A 786 -16.35 11.54 17.95
N GLN A 787 -15.14 11.22 18.42
CA GLN A 787 -14.60 11.94 19.58
C GLN A 787 -14.23 13.41 19.27
N ALA A 788 -14.07 13.79 18.01
CA ALA A 788 -13.83 15.18 17.61
C ALA A 788 -15.08 16.08 17.59
N SER A 789 -16.29 15.53 17.82
CA SER A 789 -17.55 16.27 17.56
C SER A 789 -18.51 16.41 18.76
N LYS A 790 -18.26 15.80 19.93
CA LYS A 790 -19.24 15.81 21.04
C LYS A 790 -18.78 16.37 22.38
N ARG A 791 -17.61 17.02 22.48
CA ARG A 791 -17.27 17.81 23.68
C ARG A 791 -16.81 19.23 23.32
N HIS A 792 -17.49 20.19 23.95
CA HIS A 792 -17.18 21.61 24.16
C HIS A 792 -17.56 22.63 23.06
N ARG A 793 -18.76 23.22 23.25
CA ARG A 793 -19.01 24.65 22.99
C ARG A 793 -18.25 25.48 24.04
N SER A 794 -16.99 25.81 23.77
CA SER A 794 -16.30 26.95 24.36
C SER A 794 -14.99 27.14 23.62
N GLY A 795 -14.79 28.35 23.08
CA GLY A 795 -13.65 28.66 22.23
C GLY A 795 -12.34 28.62 23.00
N ASP A 796 -11.48 27.67 22.65
CA ASP A 796 -10.04 27.83 22.77
C ASP A 796 -9.37 26.97 21.67
N VAL A 797 -8.50 27.57 20.88
CA VAL A 797 -7.90 26.95 19.67
C VAL A 797 -6.62 26.18 20.05
N SER A 798 -6.12 26.35 21.27
CA SER A 798 -4.85 25.76 21.72
C SER A 798 -4.96 24.32 22.27
N SER A 799 -6.15 23.82 22.61
CA SER A 799 -6.31 22.47 23.22
C SER A 799 -6.36 21.31 22.21
N ARG A 800 -6.62 21.58 20.92
CA ARG A 800 -6.81 20.54 19.88
C ARG A 800 -5.54 19.78 19.46
N ALA A 801 -4.37 20.41 19.58
CA ALA A 801 -3.09 19.75 19.28
C ALA A 801 -2.66 18.79 20.42
N ALA A 802 -3.08 19.08 21.66
CA ALA A 802 -2.84 18.23 22.81
C ALA A 802 -3.83 17.05 22.88
N GLU A 803 -5.10 17.25 22.53
CA GLU A 803 -6.11 16.18 22.55
C GLU A 803 -5.91 15.11 21.45
N MET A 804 -5.22 15.42 20.35
CA MET A 804 -4.79 14.41 19.36
C MET A 804 -3.50 13.67 19.75
N SER A 805 -2.71 14.21 20.69
CA SER A 805 -1.73 13.41 21.44
C SER A 805 -2.48 12.44 22.34
N GLU A 806 -3.52 12.90 23.05
CA GLU A 806 -4.29 12.03 23.93
C GLU A 806 -5.06 10.93 23.17
N ALA A 807 -5.53 11.15 21.94
CA ALA A 807 -6.11 10.08 21.12
C ALA A 807 -5.07 9.03 20.65
N ARG A 808 -3.78 9.38 20.65
CA ARG A 808 -2.67 8.43 20.52
C ARG A 808 -2.31 7.80 21.88
N ASP A 809 -2.57 8.49 22.98
CA ASP A 809 -2.37 7.99 24.35
C ASP A 809 -3.55 7.13 24.87
N VAL A 810 -4.69 7.08 24.15
CA VAL A 810 -5.72 6.03 24.37
C VAL A 810 -5.17 4.64 24.00
N GLU A 811 -4.03 4.55 23.29
CA GLU A 811 -3.37 3.29 22.97
C GLU A 811 -2.57 2.65 24.12
N ASP A 812 -2.38 3.36 25.25
CA ASP A 812 -1.47 2.94 26.34
C ASP A 812 -2.15 2.78 27.72
N GLN A 813 -3.49 2.77 27.78
CA GLN A 813 -4.17 2.26 28.97
C GLN A 813 -4.23 0.74 28.89
N SER A 814 -3.74 0.08 29.94
CA SER A 814 -3.64 -1.37 30.09
C SER A 814 -5.02 -2.06 30.03
N ASP A 815 -5.53 -2.30 28.82
CA ASP A 815 -6.68 -3.14 28.49
C ASP A 815 -6.25 -4.62 28.48
N GLU A 816 -5.70 -5.12 29.58
CA GLU A 816 -5.45 -6.55 29.76
C GLU A 816 -6.80 -7.29 29.85
N GLY A 817 -7.31 -7.78 28.72
CA GLY A 817 -8.47 -8.69 28.67
C GLY A 817 -9.54 -8.39 27.59
N ALA A 818 -9.39 -7.34 26.78
CA ALA A 818 -10.38 -6.99 25.75
C ALA A 818 -10.17 -7.80 24.44
N VAL A 819 -11.23 -8.44 23.93
CA VAL A 819 -11.16 -9.28 22.71
C VAL A 819 -11.42 -8.44 21.46
N SER A 820 -10.45 -8.41 20.54
CA SER A 820 -10.59 -7.81 19.22
C SER A 820 -11.21 -8.81 18.24
N THR A 821 -12.42 -8.56 17.74
CA THR A 821 -13.11 -9.47 16.82
C THR A 821 -13.47 -8.83 15.49
N TRP A 822 -13.18 -9.57 14.41
CA TRP A 822 -13.33 -9.12 13.03
C TRP A 822 -14.10 -10.17 12.22
N THR A 823 -15.15 -9.72 11.52
CA THR A 823 -15.93 -10.57 10.60
C THR A 823 -15.93 -9.95 9.21
N LEU A 824 -15.47 -10.71 8.22
CA LEU A 824 -15.26 -10.25 6.84
C LEU A 824 -16.10 -11.06 5.85
N LYS A 825 -17.00 -10.39 5.14
CA LYS A 825 -17.67 -10.95 3.96
C LYS A 825 -16.78 -10.79 2.74
N ILE A 826 -16.57 -11.85 1.97
CA ILE A 826 -15.89 -11.76 0.68
C ILE A 826 -16.94 -11.68 -0.43
N GLY A 827 -16.78 -10.72 -1.34
CA GLY A 827 -17.69 -10.55 -2.47
C GLY A 827 -19.03 -9.88 -2.11
N GLN A 828 -19.98 -10.01 -3.02
CA GLN A 828 -21.27 -9.33 -2.97
C GLN A 828 -22.35 -10.14 -2.22
N GLY A 829 -23.46 -9.48 -1.85
CA GLY A 829 -24.63 -10.13 -1.22
C GLY A 829 -24.98 -9.55 0.16
N ALA A 830 -26.10 -9.98 0.73
CA ALA A 830 -26.45 -9.62 2.11
C ALA A 830 -25.52 -10.35 3.09
N THR A 831 -25.19 -9.70 4.21
CA THR A 831 -24.31 -10.30 5.22
C THR A 831 -24.52 -9.72 6.62
N LYS A 832 -24.24 -10.53 7.63
CA LYS A 832 -24.09 -10.19 9.05
C LYS A 832 -22.64 -9.82 9.40
N ALA A 833 -21.69 -10.05 8.50
CA ALA A 833 -20.31 -9.58 8.70
C ALA A 833 -20.28 -8.06 8.87
N ARG A 834 -19.36 -7.60 9.72
CA ARG A 834 -19.13 -6.18 10.02
C ARG A 834 -18.53 -5.45 8.83
N SER A 835 -17.54 -6.08 8.17
CA SER A 835 -16.85 -5.51 7.03
C SER A 835 -16.83 -6.45 5.83
N ARG A 836 -16.39 -5.94 4.68
CA ARG A 836 -16.39 -6.61 3.39
C ARG A 836 -15.06 -6.40 2.67
N LEU A 837 -14.61 -7.46 2.02
CA LEU A 837 -13.58 -7.42 1.00
C LEU A 837 -14.21 -7.76 -0.36
N ALA A 838 -13.70 -7.16 -1.43
CA ALA A 838 -14.30 -7.29 -2.75
C ALA A 838 -14.19 -8.71 -3.33
N ASP A 839 -13.07 -9.40 -3.06
CA ASP A 839 -12.79 -10.73 -3.61
C ASP A 839 -11.78 -11.52 -2.77
N SER A 840 -11.57 -12.78 -3.15
CA SER A 840 -10.58 -13.67 -2.51
C SER A 840 -9.16 -13.13 -2.60
N ALA A 841 -8.85 -12.31 -3.61
CA ALA A 841 -7.51 -11.74 -3.75
C ALA A 841 -7.27 -10.69 -2.65
N GLU A 842 -8.25 -9.87 -2.30
CA GLU A 842 -8.17 -8.98 -1.13
C GLU A 842 -7.97 -9.75 0.17
N MET A 843 -8.62 -10.90 0.34
CA MET A 843 -8.44 -11.73 1.53
C MET A 843 -7.00 -12.27 1.62
N ILE A 844 -6.46 -12.81 0.53
CA ILE A 844 -5.08 -13.28 0.46
C ILE A 844 -4.09 -12.14 0.79
N ARG A 845 -4.40 -10.91 0.38
CA ARG A 845 -3.57 -9.73 0.68
C ARG A 845 -3.63 -9.33 2.13
N LEU A 846 -4.81 -9.33 2.73
CA LEU A 846 -4.96 -9.10 4.16
C LEU A 846 -4.11 -10.12 4.95
N LEU A 847 -4.21 -11.40 4.62
CA LEU A 847 -3.36 -12.44 5.21
C LEU A 847 -1.86 -12.18 5.00
N GLY A 848 -1.46 -11.69 3.82
CA GLY A 848 -0.09 -11.25 3.54
C GLY A 848 0.38 -10.10 4.44
N TYR A 849 -0.50 -9.13 4.73
CA TYR A 849 -0.19 -8.05 5.68
C TYR A 849 -0.01 -8.60 7.10
N LEU A 850 -0.86 -9.53 7.53
CA LEU A 850 -0.75 -10.17 8.85
C LEU A 850 0.55 -10.98 8.98
N ASP A 851 0.92 -11.76 7.95
CA ASP A 851 2.22 -12.48 7.88
C ASP A 851 3.39 -11.50 7.97
N SER A 852 3.31 -10.38 7.23
CA SER A 852 4.36 -9.36 7.22
C SER A 852 4.56 -8.72 8.59
N GLU A 853 3.48 -8.46 9.32
CA GLU A 853 3.54 -7.85 10.64
C GLU A 853 4.00 -8.87 11.70
N SER A 854 3.58 -10.14 11.60
CA SER A 854 4.11 -11.20 12.47
C SER A 854 5.62 -11.38 12.31
N GLN A 855 6.12 -11.32 11.08
CA GLN A 855 7.56 -11.38 10.82
C GLN A 855 8.29 -10.16 11.38
N ALA A 856 7.71 -8.96 11.25
CA ALA A 856 8.25 -7.74 11.84
C ALA A 856 8.38 -7.85 13.38
N VAL A 857 7.32 -8.31 14.06
CA VAL A 857 7.32 -8.48 15.53
C VAL A 857 8.30 -9.57 15.96
N ALA A 858 8.33 -10.72 15.29
CA ALA A 858 9.26 -11.81 15.64
C ALA A 858 10.74 -11.41 15.53
N ILE A 859 11.08 -10.51 14.59
CA ILE A 859 12.43 -9.94 14.47
C ILE A 859 12.78 -9.03 15.66
N HIS A 860 11.80 -8.40 16.31
CA HIS A 860 12.01 -7.62 17.52
C HIS A 860 12.17 -8.53 18.75
N ASP A 861 11.33 -9.54 18.91
CA ASP A 861 11.29 -10.39 20.11
C ASP A 861 12.48 -11.36 20.24
N SER A 862 13.03 -11.85 19.11
CA SER A 862 14.13 -12.83 19.12
C SER A 862 15.44 -12.33 19.72
N ASP A 863 15.57 -11.02 19.92
CA ASP A 863 16.80 -10.35 20.34
C ASP A 863 16.69 -9.69 21.74
N GLU A 864 15.49 -9.68 22.37
CA GLU A 864 15.32 -9.32 23.79
C GLU A 864 15.66 -10.48 24.74
N HIS A 865 16.00 -11.65 24.20
CA HIS A 865 16.47 -12.85 24.91
C HIS A 865 17.87 -13.23 24.42
#